data_AF-A0A1V2Q5J4-F1
#
_entry.id   AF-A0A1V2Q5J4-F1
#
_cell.length_a   1.000
_cell.length_b   1.000
_cell.length_c   1.000
_cell.angle_alpha   90.00
_cell.angle_beta   90.00
_cell.angle_gamma   90.00
#
_symmetry.space_group_name_H-M   'P 1'
#
loop_
_entity.id
_entity.type
_entity.pdbx_description
1 polymer ?
#
loop_
_entity_poly.entity_id
_entity_poly.type
_entity_poly.pdbx_seq_one_letter_code
_entity_poly.pdbx_strand_id
1 'polypeptide(L)'
;MTAAETLLDCVGDPARFGVLRERVELLVDEQARTWVGGNSGWLIVPLNRSPQGFYLLSEDREGQRRGREVLEAFLGPAVSVTSSTPAPESQRVDRLLELEGLTHMSRVARIASTAQDMLERLEDAVATMKGKDARLRPVRPSHVDLLRDLRLALLQRDGRLADRLLGDLRFTGRLSAENLRFLTVEMLGRLHRWRELADLPHVGELLRARRPRVVNEVLLEMVWHTEVADLVNAGLSPRAIYAQIDLGARYGSLVSAVEVPSTAAGRGVGLIAASALGDLERVQRLVTAAEDELERSLLNRLIALEPTAAAGDVRAGVDVRDLHAQGRYGAFIRAFLDSPEPSIADLAVQATLDSDDFTHAPDVLDIVDRFKADGRLRLDRRLQRDLEDLGRLVNGSCGGWQEWCERLARSIRWSDASKVARAQYDQWEVPSALSTEDSKASADALLEAWGGVNQDQVIASLDVLCRSVAAGGGGSGDLREAVLLVLAEQENLSSPVRNAYLLLLEHVLESGPGESTYRSVVELTANLWRRVAAPASVDWGIALVEIVLNAPTPDADVRLAVTADVLTRVHDFQQRLSIRQLSELTALGEECGIPTHFVERASDETESPWRRLDGKTIGVYSLLTGAAHSLDRRLSALCTPRSIEANSDTVATPGLRSLAARVDYLIVDTWHASHSATNGIDAVRPRDRQLFPTGRGVSAFLQALEHVLTSEGTR
;
A
#
# COMPACT_ATOMS: atom_id res chain seq x y z
N MET A 1 -37.15 -21.95 -10.50
CA MET A 1 -36.37 -22.30 -11.70
C MET A 1 -35.06 -21.53 -11.60
N THR A 2 -33.94 -22.18 -11.90
CA THR A 2 -32.66 -21.47 -12.05
C THR A 2 -32.64 -20.69 -13.38
N ALA A 3 -31.80 -19.66 -13.51
CA ALA A 3 -31.67 -18.90 -14.76
C ALA A 3 -31.37 -19.82 -15.98
N ALA A 4 -30.62 -20.89 -15.75
CA ALA A 4 -30.33 -21.93 -16.75
C ALA A 4 -31.59 -22.71 -17.16
N GLU A 5 -32.46 -23.09 -16.22
CA GLU A 5 -33.75 -23.73 -16.52
C GLU A 5 -34.70 -22.79 -17.27
N THR A 6 -34.72 -21.50 -16.93
CA THR A 6 -35.50 -20.48 -17.66
C THR A 6 -35.00 -20.30 -19.10
N LEU A 7 -33.68 -20.28 -19.31
CA LEU A 7 -33.07 -20.22 -20.65
C LEU A 7 -33.38 -21.46 -21.49
N LEU A 8 -33.38 -22.65 -20.89
CA LEU A 8 -33.77 -23.89 -21.56
C LEU A 8 -35.26 -23.92 -21.94
N ASP A 9 -36.15 -23.43 -21.08
CA ASP A 9 -37.59 -23.29 -21.42
C ASP A 9 -37.80 -22.35 -22.62
N CYS A 10 -36.99 -21.28 -22.71
CA CYS A 10 -37.00 -20.33 -23.84
C CYS A 10 -36.56 -20.94 -25.18
N VAL A 11 -35.79 -22.04 -25.16
CA VAL A 11 -35.35 -22.75 -26.38
C VAL A 11 -36.48 -23.55 -27.03
N GLY A 12 -37.46 -24.01 -26.25
CA GLY A 12 -38.55 -24.86 -26.73
C GLY A 12 -38.08 -26.27 -27.12
N ASP A 13 -38.90 -27.01 -27.89
CA ASP A 13 -38.62 -28.40 -28.25
C ASP A 13 -37.36 -28.54 -29.13
N PRO A 14 -36.28 -29.18 -28.64
CA PRO A 14 -35.03 -29.36 -29.38
C PRO A 14 -35.17 -30.27 -30.61
N ALA A 15 -36.23 -31.08 -30.72
CA ALA A 15 -36.47 -31.94 -31.88
C ALA A 15 -36.55 -31.16 -33.20
N ARG A 16 -36.89 -29.86 -33.15
CA ARG A 16 -36.94 -28.97 -34.32
C ARG A 16 -35.60 -28.79 -35.04
N PHE A 17 -34.48 -29.12 -34.40
CA PHE A 17 -33.14 -29.00 -34.98
C PHE A 17 -32.67 -30.28 -35.71
N GLY A 18 -33.48 -31.35 -35.70
CA GLY A 18 -33.19 -32.59 -36.43
C GLY A 18 -31.81 -33.17 -36.11
N VAL A 19 -30.98 -33.37 -37.13
CA VAL A 19 -29.62 -33.93 -37.01
C VAL A 19 -28.67 -33.04 -36.20
N LEU A 20 -28.97 -31.74 -36.06
CA LEU A 20 -28.14 -30.78 -35.31
C LEU A 20 -28.57 -30.64 -33.83
N ARG A 21 -29.58 -31.40 -33.39
CA ARG A 21 -30.16 -31.29 -32.04
C ARG A 21 -29.11 -31.36 -30.94
N GLU A 22 -28.29 -32.42 -30.93
CA GLU A 22 -27.31 -32.68 -29.87
C GLU A 22 -26.28 -31.54 -29.77
N ARG A 23 -25.84 -31.02 -30.91
CA ARG A 23 -24.91 -29.88 -30.97
C ARG A 23 -25.52 -28.59 -30.43
N VAL A 24 -26.78 -28.32 -30.76
CA VAL A 24 -27.49 -27.14 -30.26
C VAL A 24 -27.78 -27.23 -28.76
N GLU A 25 -28.19 -28.40 -28.26
CA GLU A 25 -28.38 -28.65 -26.84
C GLU A 25 -27.06 -28.43 -26.07
N LEU A 26 -25.96 -29.00 -26.56
CA LEU A 26 -24.64 -28.83 -25.95
C LEU A 26 -24.19 -27.35 -25.95
N LEU A 27 -24.36 -26.63 -27.06
CA LEU A 27 -24.04 -25.20 -27.17
C LEU A 27 -24.82 -24.33 -26.17
N VAL A 28 -26.10 -24.65 -25.92
CA VAL A 28 -26.94 -23.91 -24.98
C VAL A 28 -26.59 -24.26 -23.54
N ASP A 29 -26.52 -25.55 -23.20
CA ASP A 29 -26.17 -26.03 -21.86
C ASP A 29 -24.82 -25.47 -21.42
N GLU A 30 -23.86 -25.45 -22.34
CA GLU A 30 -22.54 -24.92 -22.10
C GLU A 30 -22.52 -23.44 -21.76
N GLN A 31 -23.36 -22.63 -22.40
CA GLN A 31 -23.43 -21.20 -22.14
C GLN A 31 -24.23 -20.91 -20.87
N ALA A 32 -25.32 -21.65 -20.64
CA ALA A 32 -26.17 -21.51 -19.47
C ALA A 32 -25.44 -21.84 -18.16
N ARG A 33 -24.55 -22.84 -18.16
CA ARG A 33 -23.72 -23.19 -16.98
C ARG A 33 -22.66 -22.14 -16.64
N THR A 34 -22.12 -21.46 -17.65
CA THR A 34 -21.02 -20.50 -17.48
C THR A 34 -21.50 -19.06 -17.36
N TRP A 35 -22.80 -18.81 -17.49
CA TRP A 35 -23.34 -17.46 -17.44
C TRP A 35 -23.27 -16.90 -16.02
N VAL A 36 -22.56 -15.79 -15.85
CA VAL A 36 -22.52 -14.99 -14.63
C VAL A 36 -23.08 -13.63 -14.98
N GLY A 37 -24.24 -13.28 -14.42
CA GLY A 37 -24.88 -11.98 -14.66
C GLY A 37 -24.04 -10.81 -14.15
N GLY A 38 -24.26 -9.62 -14.70
CA GLY A 38 -23.76 -8.35 -14.19
C GLY A 38 -22.48 -7.79 -14.81
N ASN A 39 -22.01 -8.25 -15.98
CA ASN A 39 -20.70 -7.83 -16.49
C ASN A 39 -20.54 -7.75 -18.03
N SER A 40 -21.36 -6.97 -18.75
CA SER A 40 -21.29 -6.83 -20.22
C SER A 40 -21.26 -8.18 -20.97
N GLY A 41 -21.83 -9.21 -20.34
CA GLY A 41 -21.91 -10.55 -20.90
C GLY A 41 -22.91 -10.58 -22.05
N TRP A 42 -22.78 -11.58 -22.92
CA TRP A 42 -23.79 -11.90 -23.90
C TRP A 42 -23.88 -13.42 -24.15
N LEU A 43 -25.08 -13.89 -24.51
CA LEU A 43 -25.40 -15.28 -24.81
C LEU A 43 -25.88 -15.40 -26.26
N ILE A 44 -25.63 -16.53 -26.92
CA ILE A 44 -26.29 -16.87 -28.18
C ILE A 44 -27.10 -18.15 -28.05
N VAL A 45 -28.42 -18.01 -28.06
CA VAL A 45 -29.35 -19.13 -27.88
C VAL A 45 -30.46 -19.11 -28.94
N PRO A 46 -30.95 -20.27 -29.39
CA PRO A 46 -32.07 -20.33 -30.30
C PRO A 46 -33.38 -20.18 -29.54
N LEU A 47 -34.19 -19.18 -29.87
CA LEU A 47 -35.44 -18.90 -29.15
C LEU A 47 -36.66 -19.50 -29.86
N ASN A 48 -37.60 -20.03 -29.08
CA ASN A 48 -38.92 -20.43 -29.57
C ASN A 48 -39.88 -19.23 -29.60
N ARG A 49 -39.51 -18.21 -30.37
CA ARG A 49 -40.21 -16.92 -30.49
C ARG A 49 -40.63 -16.65 -31.93
N SER A 50 -41.42 -15.60 -32.19
CA SER A 50 -41.73 -15.19 -33.57
C SER A 50 -41.01 -13.88 -33.90
N PRO A 51 -40.09 -13.85 -34.89
CA PRO A 51 -39.65 -14.97 -35.72
C PRO A 51 -38.72 -15.95 -34.99
N GLN A 52 -38.74 -17.23 -35.37
CA GLN A 52 -37.84 -18.23 -34.79
C GLN A 52 -36.40 -18.05 -35.32
N GLY A 53 -35.40 -18.35 -34.48
CA GLY A 53 -33.99 -18.31 -34.86
C GLY A 53 -33.04 -18.18 -33.67
N PHE A 54 -31.76 -18.00 -33.98
CA PHE A 54 -30.73 -17.67 -32.98
C PHE A 54 -30.79 -16.20 -32.62
N TYR A 55 -30.63 -15.93 -31.33
CA TYR A 55 -30.63 -14.60 -30.77
C TYR A 55 -29.41 -14.41 -29.88
N LEU A 56 -28.73 -13.29 -30.10
CA LEU A 56 -27.79 -12.71 -29.17
C LEU A 56 -28.58 -12.01 -28.07
N LEU A 57 -28.36 -12.35 -26.81
CA LEU A 57 -29.02 -11.79 -25.63
C LEU A 57 -28.00 -11.16 -24.68
N SER A 58 -28.35 -10.05 -24.05
CA SER A 58 -27.52 -9.42 -23.00
C SER A 58 -28.37 -8.63 -22.00
N GLU A 59 -27.78 -8.36 -20.83
CA GLU A 59 -28.39 -7.56 -19.76
C GLU A 59 -28.27 -6.06 -20.02
N ASP A 60 -27.15 -5.63 -20.60
CA ASP A 60 -26.85 -4.23 -20.87
C ASP A 60 -26.49 -3.96 -22.34
N ARG A 61 -26.43 -2.67 -22.70
CA ARG A 61 -26.13 -2.22 -24.07
C ARG A 61 -24.68 -2.50 -24.50
N GLU A 62 -23.74 -2.56 -23.57
CA GLU A 62 -22.32 -2.78 -23.85
C GLU A 62 -22.03 -4.25 -24.19
N GLY A 63 -22.63 -5.19 -23.44
CA GLY A 63 -22.64 -6.61 -23.77
C GLY A 63 -23.29 -6.86 -25.13
N GLN A 64 -24.38 -6.14 -25.44
CA GLN A 64 -25.01 -6.24 -26.74
C GLN A 64 -24.12 -5.74 -27.89
N ARG A 65 -23.45 -4.60 -27.69
CA ARG A 65 -22.52 -4.03 -28.67
C ARG A 65 -21.35 -4.99 -28.92
N ARG A 66 -20.72 -5.48 -27.85
CA ARG A 66 -19.58 -6.42 -27.93
C ARG A 66 -19.97 -7.73 -28.59
N GLY A 67 -21.09 -8.32 -28.18
CA GLY A 67 -21.56 -9.58 -28.75
C GLY A 67 -21.84 -9.45 -30.24
N ARG A 68 -22.42 -8.34 -30.69
CA ARG A 68 -22.62 -8.08 -32.11
C ARG A 68 -21.30 -7.97 -32.87
N GLU A 69 -20.35 -7.19 -32.38
CA GLU A 69 -19.02 -7.05 -33.02
C GLU A 69 -18.28 -8.39 -33.15
N VAL A 70 -18.33 -9.22 -32.11
CA VAL A 70 -17.72 -10.55 -32.14
C VAL A 70 -18.43 -11.44 -33.15
N LEU A 71 -19.76 -11.55 -33.08
CA LEU A 71 -20.51 -12.40 -34.00
C LEU A 71 -20.37 -11.94 -35.46
N GLU A 72 -20.36 -10.64 -35.73
CA GLU A 72 -20.12 -10.12 -37.08
C GLU A 72 -18.72 -10.49 -37.60
N ALA A 73 -17.70 -10.46 -36.75
CA ALA A 73 -16.34 -10.85 -37.11
C ALA A 73 -16.20 -12.35 -37.40
N PHE A 74 -16.85 -13.21 -36.61
CA PHE A 74 -16.77 -14.68 -36.77
C PHE A 74 -17.68 -15.21 -37.88
N LEU A 75 -18.90 -14.67 -38.00
CA LEU A 75 -19.89 -15.15 -38.97
C LEU A 75 -19.64 -14.57 -40.36
N GLY A 76 -19.02 -13.38 -40.46
CA GLY A 76 -18.69 -12.71 -41.71
C GLY A 76 -19.95 -12.30 -42.51
N PRO A 77 -19.80 -11.95 -43.80
CA PRO A 77 -20.89 -11.35 -44.60
C PRO A 77 -22.03 -12.32 -44.95
N ALA A 78 -21.89 -13.61 -44.65
CA ALA A 78 -22.90 -14.63 -44.97
C ALA A 78 -24.06 -14.71 -43.96
N VAL A 79 -23.97 -13.96 -42.85
CA VAL A 79 -24.94 -13.90 -41.76
C VAL A 79 -25.16 -12.44 -41.34
N SER A 80 -26.41 -12.08 -41.05
CA SER A 80 -26.80 -10.76 -40.53
C SER A 80 -27.07 -10.84 -39.03
N VAL A 81 -26.55 -9.87 -38.28
CA VAL A 81 -26.92 -9.64 -36.87
C VAL A 81 -27.72 -8.35 -36.80
N THR A 82 -29.04 -8.46 -36.69
CA THR A 82 -29.95 -7.29 -36.68
C THR A 82 -30.54 -7.09 -35.28
N SER A 83 -30.51 -5.87 -34.76
CA SER A 83 -31.16 -5.54 -33.49
C SER A 83 -32.63 -5.95 -33.50
N SER A 84 -33.09 -6.59 -32.42
CA SER A 84 -34.48 -7.01 -32.25
C SER A 84 -35.02 -6.41 -30.95
N THR A 85 -36.26 -5.94 -30.98
CA THR A 85 -36.91 -5.44 -29.77
C THR A 85 -37.61 -6.60 -29.06
N PRO A 86 -37.43 -6.76 -27.73
CA PRO A 86 -38.26 -7.66 -26.92
C PRO A 86 -39.72 -7.19 -26.95
N ALA A 87 -40.67 -8.12 -26.98
CA ALA A 87 -42.10 -7.84 -26.94
C ALA A 87 -42.79 -8.67 -25.83
N PRO A 88 -42.46 -8.44 -24.54
CA PRO A 88 -42.91 -9.26 -23.41
C PRO A 88 -44.44 -9.31 -23.27
N GLU A 89 -45.15 -8.26 -23.66
CA GLU A 89 -46.62 -8.27 -23.64
C GLU A 89 -47.22 -9.32 -24.59
N SER A 90 -46.53 -9.61 -25.69
CA SER A 90 -47.03 -10.45 -26.79
C SER A 90 -46.40 -11.86 -26.86
N GLN A 91 -45.21 -12.07 -26.28
CA GLN A 91 -44.48 -13.34 -26.37
C GLN A 91 -44.05 -13.82 -24.98
N ARG A 92 -44.40 -15.07 -24.63
CA ARG A 92 -44.02 -15.67 -23.34
C ARG A 92 -42.51 -15.73 -23.14
N VAL A 93 -41.75 -16.07 -24.20
CA VAL A 93 -40.28 -16.13 -24.15
C VAL A 93 -39.68 -14.78 -23.76
N ASP A 94 -40.15 -13.70 -24.37
CA ASP A 94 -39.63 -12.35 -24.09
C ASP A 94 -39.93 -11.93 -22.63
N ARG A 95 -41.04 -12.37 -22.02
CA ARG A 95 -41.30 -12.17 -20.56
C ARG A 95 -40.33 -12.93 -19.67
N LEU A 96 -40.04 -14.18 -20.01
CA LEU A 96 -39.13 -15.01 -19.23
C LEU A 96 -37.71 -14.44 -19.27
N LEU A 97 -37.27 -13.96 -20.43
CA LEU A 97 -35.98 -13.30 -20.59
C LEU A 97 -35.89 -11.99 -19.79
N GLU A 98 -36.96 -11.20 -19.76
CA GLU A 98 -37.02 -9.95 -18.99
C GLU A 98 -36.92 -10.20 -17.47
N LEU A 99 -37.56 -11.25 -16.95
CA LEU A 99 -37.44 -11.65 -15.54
C LEU A 99 -36.01 -12.02 -15.13
N GLU A 100 -35.22 -12.54 -16.08
CA GLU A 100 -33.80 -12.88 -15.90
C GLU A 100 -32.86 -11.70 -16.24
N GLY A 101 -33.41 -10.50 -16.49
CA GLY A 101 -32.63 -9.29 -16.78
C GLY A 101 -32.10 -9.18 -18.21
N LEU A 102 -32.39 -10.13 -19.11
CA LEU A 102 -31.94 -10.14 -20.51
C LEU A 102 -32.82 -9.25 -21.39
N THR A 103 -32.65 -7.94 -21.23
CA THR A 103 -33.49 -6.91 -21.86
C THR A 103 -33.07 -6.51 -23.27
N HIS A 104 -31.87 -6.91 -23.71
CA HIS A 104 -31.34 -6.58 -25.03
C HIS A 104 -31.21 -7.83 -25.90
N MET A 105 -31.70 -7.77 -27.14
CA MET A 105 -31.62 -8.90 -28.08
C MET A 105 -31.32 -8.50 -29.53
N SER A 106 -30.61 -9.34 -30.26
CA SER A 106 -30.32 -9.18 -31.69
C SER A 106 -30.51 -10.52 -32.39
N ARG A 107 -31.25 -10.51 -33.50
CA ARG A 107 -31.50 -11.70 -34.30
C ARG A 107 -30.28 -12.01 -35.16
N VAL A 108 -29.84 -13.25 -35.13
CA VAL A 108 -28.80 -13.78 -36.02
C VAL A 108 -29.47 -14.57 -37.13
N ALA A 109 -29.42 -14.04 -38.35
CA ALA A 109 -30.15 -14.56 -39.50
C ALA A 109 -29.18 -14.89 -40.64
N ARG A 110 -29.31 -16.11 -41.19
CA ARG A 110 -28.55 -16.55 -42.36
C ARG A 110 -28.94 -15.73 -43.59
N ILE A 111 -27.95 -15.30 -44.36
CA ILE A 111 -28.13 -14.66 -45.67
C ILE A 111 -27.83 -15.67 -46.78
N ALA A 112 -26.67 -16.33 -46.72
CA ALA A 112 -26.21 -17.26 -47.77
C ALA A 112 -25.50 -18.54 -47.23
N SER A 113 -25.35 -18.71 -45.92
CA SER A 113 -24.66 -19.86 -45.30
C SER A 113 -25.58 -21.06 -45.06
N THR A 114 -25.02 -22.27 -45.01
CA THR A 114 -25.78 -23.45 -44.56
C THR A 114 -26.04 -23.39 -43.05
N ALA A 115 -26.99 -24.21 -42.55
CA ALA A 115 -27.26 -24.29 -41.11
C ALA A 115 -26.06 -24.82 -40.33
N GLN A 116 -25.34 -25.77 -40.93
CA GLN A 116 -24.22 -26.45 -40.30
C GLN A 116 -22.99 -25.55 -40.20
N ASP A 117 -22.68 -24.79 -41.26
CA ASP A 117 -21.57 -23.82 -41.24
C ASP A 117 -21.84 -22.67 -40.26
N MET A 118 -23.09 -22.22 -40.15
CA MET A 118 -23.46 -21.20 -39.17
C MET A 118 -23.29 -21.72 -37.75
N LEU A 119 -23.73 -22.96 -37.47
CA LEU A 119 -23.62 -23.55 -36.14
C LEU A 119 -22.17 -23.78 -35.75
N GLU A 120 -21.33 -24.28 -36.67
CA GLU A 120 -19.89 -24.46 -36.45
C GLU A 120 -19.19 -23.14 -36.11
N ARG A 121 -19.49 -22.06 -36.84
CA ARG A 121 -18.94 -20.73 -36.52
C ARG A 121 -19.46 -20.13 -35.21
N LEU A 122 -20.69 -20.47 -34.80
CA LEU A 122 -21.23 -20.08 -33.51
C LEU A 122 -20.54 -20.84 -32.38
N GLU A 123 -20.32 -22.14 -32.54
CA GLU A 123 -19.54 -22.97 -31.63
C GLU A 123 -18.10 -22.43 -31.51
N ASP A 124 -17.44 -22.10 -32.62
CA ASP A 124 -16.10 -21.48 -32.62
C ASP A 124 -16.07 -20.14 -31.90
N ALA A 125 -17.09 -19.29 -32.11
CA ALA A 125 -17.19 -17.99 -31.45
C ALA A 125 -17.35 -18.16 -29.92
N VAL A 126 -18.22 -19.08 -29.48
CA VAL A 126 -18.43 -19.38 -28.06
C VAL A 126 -17.20 -20.04 -27.45
N ALA A 127 -16.57 -21.00 -28.12
CA ALA A 127 -15.34 -21.65 -27.68
C ALA A 127 -14.17 -20.66 -27.59
N THR A 128 -14.03 -19.74 -28.55
CA THR A 128 -12.98 -18.70 -28.51
C THR A 128 -13.21 -17.68 -27.41
N MET A 129 -14.48 -17.38 -27.07
CA MET A 129 -14.82 -16.54 -25.93
C MET A 129 -14.53 -17.22 -24.59
N LYS A 130 -14.65 -18.56 -24.50
CA LYS A 130 -14.21 -19.35 -23.33
C LYS A 130 -12.69 -19.51 -23.25
N GLY A 131 -12.03 -19.70 -24.40
CA GLY A 131 -10.57 -19.86 -24.51
C GLY A 131 -9.81 -18.54 -24.35
N LYS A 132 -10.49 -17.41 -24.56
CA LYS A 132 -10.10 -16.15 -23.95
C LYS A 132 -10.39 -16.28 -22.46
N ASP A 133 -9.34 -16.60 -21.71
CA ASP A 133 -9.05 -15.81 -20.52
C ASP A 133 -9.47 -14.39 -20.90
N ALA A 134 -10.52 -13.88 -20.27
CA ALA A 134 -10.74 -12.45 -20.17
C ALA A 134 -9.52 -11.93 -19.42
N ARG A 135 -8.39 -11.81 -20.13
CA ARG A 135 -7.39 -10.81 -19.84
C ARG A 135 -8.18 -9.54 -20.06
N LEU A 136 -8.91 -9.13 -19.02
CA LEU A 136 -9.08 -7.73 -18.67
C LEU A 136 -7.77 -7.12 -19.12
N ARG A 137 -7.81 -6.33 -20.19
CA ARG A 137 -6.63 -5.54 -20.56
C ARG A 137 -6.22 -4.93 -19.23
N PRO A 138 -5.02 -5.25 -18.70
CA PRO A 138 -4.67 -4.78 -17.38
C PRO A 138 -4.88 -3.28 -17.44
N VAL A 139 -5.84 -2.78 -16.66
CA VAL A 139 -6.08 -1.36 -16.54
C VAL A 139 -4.72 -0.85 -16.11
N ARG A 140 -4.04 -0.14 -17.00
CA ARG A 140 -2.71 0.35 -16.65
C ARG A 140 -2.95 1.31 -15.51
N PRO A 141 -2.43 1.02 -14.30
CA PRO A 141 -2.66 1.86 -13.16
C PRO A 141 -2.26 3.29 -13.52
N SER A 142 -3.06 4.25 -13.08
CA SER A 142 -2.72 5.65 -13.30
C SER A 142 -1.43 6.00 -12.57
N HIS A 143 -0.84 7.14 -12.90
CA HIS A 143 0.32 7.63 -12.16
C HIS A 143 0.02 7.82 -10.66
N VAL A 144 -1.20 8.24 -10.33
CA VAL A 144 -1.65 8.40 -8.94
C VAL A 144 -1.77 7.05 -8.26
N ASP A 145 -2.31 6.03 -8.95
CA ASP A 145 -2.40 4.66 -8.42
C ASP A 145 -1.02 4.07 -8.14
N LEU A 146 -0.06 4.24 -9.06
CA LEU A 146 1.30 3.74 -8.88
C LEU A 146 2.02 4.40 -7.69
N LEU A 147 1.84 5.72 -7.51
CA LEU A 147 2.39 6.43 -6.35
C LEU A 147 1.72 6.00 -5.04
N ARG A 148 0.39 5.85 -5.04
CA ARG A 148 -0.37 5.30 -3.91
C ARG A 148 0.15 3.90 -3.55
N ASP A 149 0.20 3.01 -4.54
CA ASP A 149 0.59 1.62 -4.35
C ASP A 149 2.05 1.51 -3.86
N LEU A 150 2.96 2.34 -4.36
CA LEU A 150 4.35 2.40 -3.88
C LEU A 150 4.37 2.74 -2.39
N ARG A 151 3.65 3.79 -1.99
CA ARG A 151 3.65 4.25 -0.59
C ARG A 151 2.94 3.28 0.35
N LEU A 152 1.85 2.65 -0.09
CA LEU A 152 1.20 1.57 0.67
C LEU A 152 2.12 0.34 0.80
N ALA A 153 2.87 -0.02 -0.25
CA ALA A 153 3.87 -1.08 -0.16
C ALA A 153 4.99 -0.73 0.84
N LEU A 154 5.43 0.53 0.89
CA LEU A 154 6.38 1.01 1.91
C LEU A 154 5.80 0.96 3.33
N LEU A 155 4.54 1.35 3.51
CA LEU A 155 3.84 1.20 4.79
C LEU A 155 3.81 -0.27 5.23
N GLN A 156 3.67 -1.19 4.27
CA GLN A 156 3.64 -2.63 4.47
C GLN A 156 5.03 -3.29 4.54
N ARG A 157 6.11 -2.50 4.39
CA ARG A 157 7.50 -2.98 4.30
C ARG A 157 7.74 -4.01 3.18
N ASP A 158 6.92 -4.00 2.12
CA ASP A 158 7.11 -4.87 0.95
C ASP A 158 8.12 -4.24 -0.02
N GLY A 159 9.40 -4.54 0.22
CA GLY A 159 10.49 -4.00 -0.58
C GLY A 159 10.49 -4.45 -2.04
N ARG A 160 10.08 -5.69 -2.33
CA ARG A 160 10.08 -6.22 -3.69
C ARG A 160 9.01 -5.55 -4.55
N LEU A 161 7.82 -5.35 -3.97
CA LEU A 161 6.75 -4.64 -4.65
C LEU A 161 7.10 -3.15 -4.82
N ALA A 162 7.69 -2.52 -3.80
CA ALA A 162 8.16 -1.15 -3.89
C ALA A 162 9.19 -0.96 -5.01
N ASP A 163 10.18 -1.85 -5.13
CA ASP A 163 11.20 -1.81 -6.20
C ASP A 163 10.54 -1.91 -7.60
N ARG A 164 9.58 -2.82 -7.78
CA ARG A 164 8.84 -2.96 -9.05
C ARG A 164 8.02 -1.71 -9.37
N LEU A 165 7.27 -1.18 -8.40
CA LEU A 165 6.42 -0.01 -8.58
C LEU A 165 7.23 1.26 -8.87
N LEU A 166 8.41 1.40 -8.26
CA LEU A 166 9.34 2.48 -8.57
C LEU A 166 9.86 2.35 -10.02
N GLY A 167 10.14 1.13 -10.47
CA GLY A 167 10.45 0.81 -11.86
C GLY A 167 9.32 1.22 -12.82
N ASP A 168 8.09 0.82 -12.51
CA ASP A 168 6.90 1.16 -13.31
C ASP A 168 6.67 2.68 -13.36
N LEU A 169 6.84 3.39 -12.24
CA LEU A 169 6.77 4.85 -12.18
C LEU A 169 7.80 5.51 -13.09
N ARG A 170 9.04 4.99 -13.13
CA ARG A 170 10.08 5.48 -14.05
C ARG A 170 9.66 5.34 -15.51
N PHE A 171 9.00 4.24 -15.89
CA PHE A 171 8.53 4.03 -17.26
C PHE A 171 7.34 4.92 -17.66
N THR A 172 6.65 5.54 -16.70
CA THR A 172 5.55 6.49 -17.04
C THR A 172 6.04 7.80 -17.66
N GLY A 173 7.31 8.19 -17.44
CA GLY A 173 7.89 9.44 -17.92
C GLY A 173 7.28 10.72 -17.30
N ARG A 174 6.45 10.61 -16.26
CA ARG A 174 5.76 11.75 -15.63
C ARG A 174 6.54 12.41 -14.49
N LEU A 175 7.59 11.78 -13.98
CA LEU A 175 8.43 12.30 -12.90
C LEU A 175 9.76 12.78 -13.45
N SER A 176 10.26 13.90 -12.90
CA SER A 176 11.63 14.35 -13.16
C SER A 176 12.62 13.32 -12.60
N ALA A 177 13.84 13.31 -13.16
CA ALA A 177 14.92 12.47 -12.63
C ALA A 177 15.19 12.76 -11.16
N GLU A 178 15.04 14.02 -10.73
CA GLU A 178 15.19 14.44 -9.34
C GLU A 178 14.11 13.84 -8.42
N ASN A 179 12.84 13.91 -8.81
CA ASN A 179 11.76 13.32 -8.01
C ASN A 179 11.90 11.79 -7.90
N LEU A 180 12.37 11.12 -8.95
CA LEU A 180 12.69 9.69 -8.89
C LEU A 180 13.83 9.38 -7.92
N ARG A 181 14.86 10.24 -7.86
CA ARG A 181 15.95 10.10 -6.87
C ARG A 181 15.41 10.26 -5.45
N PHE A 182 14.56 11.25 -5.19
CA PHE A 182 13.93 11.44 -3.87
C PHE A 182 13.07 10.25 -3.46
N LEU A 183 12.25 9.70 -4.36
CA LEU A 183 11.47 8.48 -4.09
C LEU A 183 12.36 7.26 -3.84
N THR A 184 13.51 7.17 -4.53
CA THR A 184 14.49 6.10 -4.30
C THR A 184 15.09 6.20 -2.90
N VAL A 185 15.46 7.41 -2.47
CA VAL A 185 15.98 7.66 -1.11
C VAL A 185 14.92 7.29 -0.07
N GLU A 186 13.68 7.76 -0.25
CA GLU A 186 12.57 7.43 0.66
C GLU A 186 12.33 5.92 0.74
N MET A 187 12.29 5.22 -0.40
CA MET A 187 12.11 3.77 -0.45
C MET A 187 13.23 3.03 0.30
N LEU A 188 14.49 3.33 0.01
CA LEU A 188 15.63 2.66 0.66
C LEU A 188 15.66 2.95 2.16
N GLY A 189 15.37 4.20 2.56
CA GLY A 189 15.29 4.60 3.96
C GLY A 189 14.20 3.87 4.73
N ARG A 190 12.97 3.85 4.20
CA ARG A 190 11.82 3.16 4.82
C ARG A 190 12.00 1.63 4.90
N LEU A 191 12.78 1.06 3.98
CA LEU A 191 13.15 -0.37 3.99
C LEU A 191 14.44 -0.65 4.79
N HIS A 192 15.04 0.36 5.41
CA HIS A 192 16.28 0.28 6.17
C HIS A 192 17.47 -0.30 5.37
N ARG A 193 17.52 -0.02 4.06
CA ARG A 193 18.60 -0.42 3.15
C ARG A 193 19.72 0.63 3.18
N TRP A 194 20.22 0.92 4.38
CA TRP A 194 21.12 2.06 4.64
C TRP A 194 22.43 2.03 3.85
N ARG A 195 23.05 0.84 3.73
CA ARG A 195 24.28 0.68 2.95
C ARG A 195 24.06 0.95 1.47
N GLU A 196 22.99 0.39 0.91
CA GLU A 196 22.63 0.62 -0.49
C GLU A 196 22.28 2.09 -0.76
N LEU A 197 21.66 2.76 0.21
CA LEU A 197 21.41 4.20 0.15
C LEU A 197 22.71 5.02 0.12
N ALA A 198 23.69 4.65 0.95
CA ALA A 198 25.02 5.27 0.96
C ALA A 198 25.83 4.99 -0.31
N ASP A 199 25.62 3.82 -0.92
CA ASP A 199 26.30 3.38 -2.15
C ASP A 199 25.64 3.93 -3.44
N LEU A 200 24.56 4.73 -3.33
CA LEU A 200 23.91 5.31 -4.51
C LEU A 200 24.89 6.18 -5.31
N PRO A 201 25.02 5.98 -6.64
CA PRO A 201 26.01 6.69 -7.47
C PRO A 201 25.91 8.23 -7.44
N HIS A 202 24.75 8.76 -7.10
CA HIS A 202 24.41 10.19 -7.11
C HIS A 202 24.18 10.74 -5.71
N VAL A 203 24.50 10.00 -4.64
CA VAL A 203 24.31 10.46 -3.25
C VAL A 203 25.09 11.75 -2.98
N GLY A 204 26.31 11.88 -3.51
CA GLY A 204 27.13 13.08 -3.37
C GLY A 204 26.55 14.31 -4.08
N GLU A 205 25.84 14.12 -5.20
CA GLU A 205 25.09 15.21 -5.85
C GLU A 205 23.86 15.57 -5.02
N LEU A 206 23.12 14.57 -4.53
CA LEU A 206 21.93 14.77 -3.71
C LEU A 206 22.27 15.58 -2.47
N LEU A 207 23.36 15.27 -1.77
CA LEU A 207 23.82 16.00 -0.58
C LEU A 207 24.12 17.49 -0.86
N ARG A 208 24.35 17.89 -2.11
CA ARG A 208 24.59 19.30 -2.48
C ARG A 208 23.34 20.01 -3.02
N ALA A 209 22.31 19.26 -3.43
CA ALA A 209 21.07 19.81 -3.97
C ALA A 209 20.11 20.28 -2.87
N ARG A 210 19.11 21.09 -3.20
CA ARG A 210 17.97 21.34 -2.30
C ARG A 210 17.11 20.08 -2.24
N ARG A 211 16.62 19.70 -1.06
CA ARG A 211 15.90 18.45 -0.83
C ARG A 211 14.70 18.68 0.10
N PRO A 212 13.58 17.96 -0.10
CA PRO A 212 12.48 17.93 0.87
C PRO A 212 12.95 17.43 2.24
N ARG A 213 12.30 17.87 3.32
CA ARG A 213 12.59 17.49 4.71
C ARG A 213 12.63 15.98 4.88
N VAL A 214 11.63 15.27 4.36
CA VAL A 214 11.56 13.79 4.44
C VAL A 214 12.83 13.13 3.90
N VAL A 215 13.42 13.68 2.82
CA VAL A 215 14.67 13.17 2.26
C VAL A 215 15.85 13.53 3.16
N ASN A 216 15.88 14.73 3.75
CA ASN A 216 16.92 15.10 4.72
C ASN A 216 16.89 14.19 5.97
N GLU A 217 15.71 13.94 6.55
CA GLU A 217 15.53 13.05 7.72
C GLU A 217 16.09 11.64 7.42
N VAL A 218 15.72 11.06 6.28
CA VAL A 218 16.21 9.74 5.84
C VAL A 218 17.73 9.72 5.63
N LEU A 219 18.31 10.77 5.04
CA LEU A 219 19.75 10.87 4.84
C LEU A 219 20.51 11.06 6.17
N LEU A 220 19.92 11.73 7.16
CA LEU A 220 20.50 11.82 8.50
C LEU A 220 20.53 10.44 9.18
N GLU A 221 19.46 9.65 9.05
CA GLU A 221 19.43 8.26 9.52
C GLU A 221 20.47 7.39 8.80
N MET A 222 20.64 7.58 7.48
CA MET A 222 21.69 6.90 6.71
C MET A 222 23.08 7.18 7.31
N VAL A 223 23.42 8.46 7.55
CA VAL A 223 24.70 8.84 8.17
C VAL A 223 24.86 8.21 9.55
N TRP A 224 23.78 8.20 10.35
CA TRP A 224 23.78 7.54 11.66
C TRP A 224 24.18 6.06 11.55
N HIS A 225 23.45 5.30 10.72
CA HIS A 225 23.60 3.85 10.63
C HIS A 225 24.84 3.38 9.88
N THR A 226 25.43 4.22 9.03
CA THR A 226 26.59 3.82 8.19
C THR A 226 27.92 4.32 8.73
N GLU A 227 27.96 5.48 9.38
CA GLU A 227 29.23 6.12 9.78
C GLU A 227 29.32 6.47 11.28
N VAL A 228 28.21 6.73 11.97
CA VAL A 228 28.24 7.31 13.33
C VAL A 228 28.00 6.28 14.43
N ALA A 229 27.04 5.37 14.29
CA ALA A 229 26.57 4.51 15.37
C ALA A 229 27.69 3.68 16.00
N ASP A 230 28.59 3.12 15.18
CA ASP A 230 29.72 2.32 15.67
C ASP A 230 30.75 3.16 16.44
N LEU A 231 30.98 4.41 16.03
CA LEU A 231 31.89 5.33 16.72
C LEU A 231 31.33 5.78 18.07
N VAL A 232 30.02 6.03 18.13
CA VAL A 232 29.31 6.32 19.39
C VAL A 232 29.40 5.12 20.33
N ASN A 233 29.18 3.90 19.84
CA ASN A 233 29.30 2.68 20.62
C ASN A 233 30.74 2.43 21.11
N ALA A 234 31.74 2.86 20.34
CA ALA A 234 33.14 2.85 20.76
C ALA A 234 33.51 3.94 21.79
N GLY A 235 32.56 4.82 22.14
CA GLY A 235 32.73 5.83 23.19
C GLY A 235 33.53 7.07 22.76
N LEU A 236 33.60 7.36 21.45
CA LEU A 236 34.25 8.58 20.97
C LEU A 236 33.44 9.83 21.34
N SER A 237 34.12 10.95 21.57
CA SER A 237 33.46 12.24 21.82
C SER A 237 32.83 12.80 20.54
N PRO A 238 31.76 13.61 20.64
CA PRO A 238 31.16 14.30 19.50
C PRO A 238 32.16 14.98 18.56
N ARG A 239 33.13 15.74 19.11
CA ARG A 239 34.14 16.41 18.28
C ARG A 239 35.11 15.45 17.58
N ALA A 240 35.45 14.32 18.19
CA ALA A 240 36.26 13.30 17.55
C ALA A 240 35.49 12.65 16.38
N ILE A 241 34.21 12.33 16.58
CA ILE A 241 33.33 11.79 15.53
C ILE A 241 33.22 12.80 14.38
N TYR A 242 32.90 14.06 14.68
CA TYR A 242 32.76 15.14 13.70
C TYR A 242 33.98 15.26 12.79
N ALA A 243 35.18 15.21 13.37
CA ALA A 243 36.43 15.30 12.64
C ALA A 243 36.75 14.01 11.84
N GLN A 244 36.51 12.83 12.43
CA GLN A 244 36.86 11.56 11.81
C GLN A 244 36.06 11.26 10.53
N ILE A 245 34.77 11.59 10.51
CA ILE A 245 33.91 11.37 9.33
C ILE A 245 33.82 12.58 8.40
N ASP A 246 34.48 13.68 8.77
CA ASP A 246 34.42 14.98 8.08
C ASP A 246 32.97 15.47 7.89
N LEU A 247 32.21 15.46 9.00
CA LEU A 247 30.77 15.71 8.99
C LEU A 247 30.43 17.10 8.42
N GLY A 248 31.28 18.10 8.66
CA GLY A 248 31.13 19.45 8.13
C GLY A 248 31.27 19.52 6.61
N ALA A 249 32.35 19.00 6.03
CA ALA A 249 32.60 19.16 4.60
C ALA A 249 31.73 18.23 3.74
N ARG A 250 31.46 17.00 4.21
CA ARG A 250 30.69 16.01 3.46
C ARG A 250 29.19 16.17 3.62
N TYR A 251 28.73 16.52 4.83
CA TYR A 251 27.31 16.50 5.20
C TYR A 251 26.80 17.82 5.77
N GLY A 252 27.56 18.93 5.71
CA GLY A 252 27.18 20.20 6.33
C GLY A 252 25.83 20.74 5.87
N SER A 253 25.54 20.70 4.57
CA SER A 253 24.25 21.09 4.00
C SER A 253 23.08 20.23 4.49
N LEU A 254 23.32 18.97 4.84
CA LEU A 254 22.31 18.04 5.35
C LEU A 254 22.06 18.28 6.84
N VAL A 255 23.13 18.36 7.63
CA VAL A 255 23.09 18.55 9.08
C VAL A 255 22.47 19.90 9.46
N SER A 256 22.66 20.92 8.62
CA SER A 256 22.11 22.24 8.89
C SER A 256 20.71 22.46 8.30
N ALA A 257 20.24 21.58 7.42
CA ALA A 257 18.91 21.69 6.82
C ALA A 257 17.78 21.47 7.84
N VAL A 258 17.95 20.57 8.81
CA VAL A 258 16.92 20.23 9.80
C VAL A 258 17.41 20.60 11.20
N GLU A 259 16.80 21.63 11.80
CA GLU A 259 17.14 22.11 13.16
C GLU A 259 17.04 21.01 14.21
N VAL A 260 15.85 20.41 14.29
CA VAL A 260 15.50 19.31 15.18
C VAL A 260 14.92 18.18 14.34
N PRO A 261 15.73 17.14 14.06
CA PRO A 261 15.28 15.95 13.32
C PRO A 261 14.15 15.22 14.03
N SER A 262 13.24 14.63 13.25
CA SER A 262 12.10 13.88 13.77
C SER A 262 12.49 12.49 14.29
N THR A 263 13.65 11.96 13.92
CA THR A 263 14.11 10.63 14.34
C THR A 263 15.24 10.71 15.38
N ALA A 264 15.30 9.73 16.28
CA ALA A 264 16.35 9.64 17.29
C ALA A 264 17.77 9.55 16.67
N ALA A 265 17.90 8.79 15.58
CA ALA A 265 19.14 8.69 14.82
C ALA A 265 19.55 10.05 14.22
N GLY A 266 18.60 10.79 13.62
CA GLY A 266 18.83 12.13 13.12
C GLY A 266 19.22 13.12 14.22
N ARG A 267 18.53 13.08 15.38
CA ARG A 267 18.87 13.92 16.55
C ARG A 267 20.27 13.60 17.08
N GLY A 268 20.69 12.34 17.06
CA GLY A 268 22.05 11.93 17.41
C GLY A 268 23.11 12.57 16.50
N VAL A 269 22.93 12.53 15.18
CA VAL A 269 23.83 13.21 14.21
C VAL A 269 23.82 14.72 14.42
N GLY A 270 22.64 15.31 14.59
CA GLY A 270 22.47 16.74 14.87
C GLY A 270 23.19 17.18 16.15
N LEU A 271 23.12 16.36 17.21
CA LEU A 271 23.78 16.65 18.49
C LEU A 271 25.29 16.58 18.37
N ILE A 272 25.82 15.62 17.60
CA ILE A 272 27.26 15.52 17.34
C ILE A 272 27.78 16.78 16.67
N ALA A 273 27.07 17.25 15.64
CA ALA A 273 27.43 18.48 14.94
C ALA A 273 27.28 19.72 15.81
N ALA A 274 26.15 19.87 16.51
CA ALA A 274 25.90 21.02 17.38
C ALA A 274 26.93 21.12 18.50
N SER A 275 27.29 19.99 19.12
CA SER A 275 28.31 19.93 20.18
C SER A 275 29.70 20.29 19.63
N ALA A 276 30.09 19.73 18.48
CA ALA A 276 31.39 20.01 17.87
C ALA A 276 31.54 21.48 17.41
N LEU A 277 30.44 22.11 17.01
CA LEU A 277 30.38 23.52 16.59
C LEU A 277 30.12 24.50 17.74
N GLY A 278 29.88 24.01 18.97
CA GLY A 278 29.60 24.84 20.15
C GLY A 278 28.21 25.49 20.17
N ASP A 279 27.24 24.95 19.43
CA ASP A 279 25.85 25.44 19.39
C ASP A 279 25.03 24.88 20.57
N LEU A 280 25.25 25.45 21.76
CA LEU A 280 24.62 25.00 23.01
C LEU A 280 23.09 25.10 22.99
N GLU A 281 22.53 26.09 22.30
CA GLU A 281 21.07 26.24 22.19
C GLU A 281 20.45 25.11 21.38
N ARG A 282 21.09 24.74 20.26
CA ARG A 282 20.62 23.61 19.45
C ARG A 282 20.77 22.29 20.20
N VAL A 283 21.87 22.09 20.94
CA VAL A 283 22.03 20.92 21.82
C VAL A 283 20.86 20.82 22.80
N GLN A 284 20.49 21.91 23.47
CA GLN A 284 19.37 21.91 24.41
C GLN A 284 18.04 21.56 23.74
N ARG A 285 17.76 22.11 22.55
CA ARG A 285 16.52 21.76 21.81
C ARG A 285 16.47 20.29 21.42
N LEU A 286 17.59 19.73 20.95
CA LEU A 286 17.68 18.31 20.58
C LEU A 286 17.44 17.38 21.76
N VAL A 287 17.97 17.70 22.95
CA VAL A 287 17.74 16.91 24.18
C VAL A 287 16.29 17.01 24.64
N THR A 288 15.70 18.21 24.58
CA THR A 288 14.29 18.42 24.92
C THR A 288 13.35 17.64 23.99
N ALA A 289 13.72 17.52 22.71
CA ALA A 289 12.95 16.79 21.70
C ALA A 289 13.13 15.27 21.74
N ALA A 290 13.91 14.72 22.68
CA ALA A 290 14.05 13.27 22.83
C ALA A 290 12.70 12.61 23.19
N GLU A 291 12.33 11.58 22.45
CA GLU A 291 11.03 10.90 22.55
C GLU A 291 10.95 9.98 23.77
N ASP A 292 12.05 9.32 24.12
CA ASP A 292 12.11 8.36 25.22
C ASP A 292 13.35 8.55 26.13
N GLU A 293 13.34 7.85 27.26
CA GLU A 293 14.40 7.96 28.27
C GLU A 293 15.72 7.30 27.84
N LEU A 294 15.68 6.32 26.94
CA LEU A 294 16.87 5.65 26.41
C LEU A 294 17.63 6.59 25.47
N GLU A 295 16.90 7.26 24.59
CA GLU A 295 17.40 8.31 23.73
C GLU A 295 17.97 9.45 24.56
N ARG A 296 17.19 9.97 25.52
CA ARG A 296 17.67 11.06 26.39
C ARG A 296 18.95 10.68 27.13
N SER A 297 19.05 9.45 27.61
CA SER A 297 20.26 8.91 28.24
C SER A 297 21.44 8.84 27.27
N LEU A 298 21.22 8.44 26.01
CA LEU A 298 22.24 8.42 24.97
C LEU A 298 22.75 9.83 24.66
N LEU A 299 21.85 10.78 24.44
CA LEU A 299 22.20 12.18 24.14
C LEU A 299 22.99 12.81 25.30
N ASN A 300 22.54 12.60 26.54
CA ASN A 300 23.26 13.08 27.73
C ASN A 300 24.65 12.45 27.88
N ARG A 301 24.80 11.17 27.53
CA ARG A 301 26.12 10.51 27.52
C ARG A 301 27.06 11.15 26.50
N LEU A 302 26.57 11.46 25.30
CA LEU A 302 27.36 12.14 24.26
C LEU A 302 27.83 13.53 24.72
N ILE A 303 26.95 14.29 25.38
CA ILE A 303 27.30 15.59 25.98
C ILE A 303 28.38 15.43 27.04
N ALA A 304 28.27 14.42 27.91
CA ALA A 304 29.24 14.17 28.98
C ALA A 304 30.63 13.74 28.48
N LEU A 305 30.71 13.15 27.28
CA LEU A 305 31.97 12.77 26.64
C LEU A 305 32.66 13.95 25.94
N GLU A 306 31.96 15.07 25.74
CA GLU A 306 32.56 16.26 25.14
C GLU A 306 33.46 16.94 26.19
N PRO A 307 34.76 17.17 25.89
CA PRO A 307 35.62 17.88 26.83
C PRO A 307 35.02 19.25 27.08
N THR A 308 34.90 19.65 28.35
CA THR A 308 34.60 21.03 28.71
C THR A 308 35.77 21.89 28.23
N ALA A 309 35.75 22.30 26.98
CA ALA A 309 36.73 23.24 26.47
C ALA A 309 36.61 24.48 27.36
N ALA A 310 37.71 24.83 28.02
CA ALA A 310 37.84 26.04 28.81
C ALA A 310 37.18 27.19 28.04
N ALA A 311 36.31 27.94 28.72
CA ALA A 311 35.57 29.08 28.20
C ALA A 311 36.50 30.03 27.43
N GLY A 312 36.71 29.70 26.16
CA GLY A 312 37.43 30.49 25.18
C GLY A 312 36.40 31.43 24.61
N ASP A 313 36.51 32.67 25.03
CA ASP A 313 35.78 33.85 24.62
C ASP A 313 35.39 33.82 23.12
N VAL A 314 34.14 33.45 22.81
CA VAL A 314 33.50 33.75 21.52
C VAL A 314 32.11 34.33 21.82
N ARG A 315 32.10 35.49 22.48
CA ARG A 315 31.04 36.49 22.25
C ARG A 315 31.53 37.50 21.22
N ALA A 316 31.97 37.03 20.06
CA ALA A 316 31.98 37.86 18.87
C ALA A 316 30.56 37.78 18.30
N GLY A 317 29.88 38.91 18.13
CA GLY A 317 28.55 38.96 17.52
C GLY A 317 28.59 38.18 16.21
N VAL A 318 27.89 37.05 16.16
CA VAL A 318 27.85 36.22 14.97
C VAL A 318 27.13 37.03 13.90
N ASP A 319 27.82 37.37 12.80
CA ASP A 319 27.17 38.03 11.68
C ASP A 319 26.05 37.11 11.18
N VAL A 320 24.83 37.66 11.09
CA VAL A 320 23.66 36.91 10.62
C VAL A 320 23.95 36.33 9.22
N ARG A 321 24.74 37.00 8.39
CA ARG A 321 25.13 36.48 7.06
C ARG A 321 26.04 35.26 7.14
N ASP A 322 26.90 35.18 8.15
CA ASP A 322 27.78 34.02 8.36
C ASP A 322 26.97 32.79 8.76
N LEU A 323 25.85 32.95 9.48
CA LEU A 323 24.93 31.85 9.78
C LEU A 323 24.35 31.24 8.50
N HIS A 324 23.91 32.07 7.55
CA HIS A 324 23.41 31.60 6.26
C HIS A 324 24.53 30.94 5.44
N ALA A 325 25.73 31.53 5.40
CA ALA A 325 26.87 30.97 4.68
C ALA A 325 27.33 29.61 5.23
N GLN A 326 27.18 29.39 6.54
CA GLN A 326 27.42 28.12 7.22
C GLN A 326 26.23 27.15 7.11
N GLY A 327 25.18 27.51 6.38
CA GLY A 327 23.96 26.73 6.18
C GLY A 327 23.07 26.62 7.42
N ARG A 328 23.33 27.37 8.50
CA ARG A 328 22.59 27.35 9.77
C ARG A 328 21.25 28.08 9.64
N TYR A 329 20.35 27.56 8.80
CA TYR A 329 19.11 28.23 8.40
C TYR A 329 18.17 28.54 9.57
N GLY A 330 17.95 27.62 10.51
CA GLY A 330 17.05 27.91 11.64
C GLY A 330 17.57 28.97 12.61
N ALA A 331 18.89 28.97 12.90
CA ALA A 331 19.53 30.03 13.67
C ALA A 331 19.47 31.37 12.94
N PHE A 332 19.66 31.35 11.61
CA PHE A 332 19.48 32.52 10.75
C PHE A 332 18.05 33.06 10.82
N ILE A 333 17.03 32.20 10.68
CA ILE A 333 15.62 32.58 10.71
C ILE A 333 15.29 33.23 12.06
N ARG A 334 15.69 32.62 13.18
CA ARG A 334 15.47 33.22 14.51
C ARG A 334 16.17 34.55 14.67
N ALA A 335 17.43 34.67 14.28
CA ALA A 335 18.17 35.93 14.33
C ALA A 335 17.49 37.03 13.49
N PHE A 336 16.92 36.66 12.33
CA PHE A 336 16.12 37.57 11.50
C PHE A 336 14.80 37.96 12.17
N LEU A 337 14.11 37.04 12.85
CA LEU A 337 12.88 37.34 13.59
C LEU A 337 13.15 38.27 14.80
N ASP A 338 14.26 38.06 15.50
CA ASP A 338 14.68 38.87 16.64
C ASP A 338 15.12 40.29 16.22
N SER A 339 15.76 40.41 15.05
CA SER A 339 16.21 41.70 14.49
C SER A 339 15.97 41.77 12.98
N PRO A 340 14.75 42.15 12.55
CA PRO A 340 14.37 42.09 11.14
C PRO A 340 14.96 43.25 10.33
N GLU A 341 15.78 42.91 9.34
CA GLU A 341 16.39 43.88 8.42
C GLU A 341 16.02 43.60 6.95
N PRO A 342 15.65 44.64 6.15
CA PRO A 342 15.30 44.45 4.74
C PRO A 342 16.42 43.86 3.88
N SER A 343 17.70 44.08 4.25
CA SER A 343 18.86 43.65 3.46
C SER A 343 19.07 42.13 3.44
N ILE A 344 18.50 41.42 4.41
CA ILE A 344 18.60 39.97 4.58
C ILE A 344 17.26 39.25 4.40
N ALA A 345 16.19 39.98 4.07
CA ALA A 345 14.84 39.43 3.89
C ALA A 345 14.77 38.36 2.79
N ASP A 346 15.50 38.55 1.67
CA ASP A 346 15.61 37.55 0.60
C ASP A 346 16.25 36.25 1.11
N LEU A 347 17.35 36.37 1.85
CA LEU A 347 18.01 35.22 2.48
C LEU A 347 17.13 34.54 3.54
N ALA A 348 16.23 35.27 4.21
CA ALA A 348 15.26 34.70 5.15
C ALA A 348 14.18 33.88 4.44
N VAL A 349 13.64 34.39 3.34
CA VAL A 349 12.69 33.62 2.50
C VAL A 349 13.37 32.35 1.97
N GLN A 350 14.61 32.46 1.49
CA GLN A 350 15.39 31.32 1.02
C GLN A 350 15.67 30.32 2.14
N ALA A 351 16.16 30.79 3.30
CA ALA A 351 16.43 29.94 4.45
C ALA A 351 15.17 29.17 4.91
N THR A 352 14.00 29.82 4.95
CA THR A 352 12.72 29.18 5.31
C THR A 352 12.28 28.14 4.29
N LEU A 353 12.46 28.43 3.00
CA LEU A 353 12.13 27.51 1.93
C LEU A 353 13.12 26.33 1.84
N ASP A 354 14.39 26.56 2.16
CA ASP A 354 15.47 25.56 2.09
C ASP A 354 15.55 24.71 3.36
N SER A 355 15.13 25.22 4.52
CA SER A 355 15.01 24.44 5.77
C SER A 355 13.83 23.46 5.72
N ASP A 356 12.79 23.77 4.93
CA ASP A 356 11.54 22.99 4.87
C ASP A 356 10.93 22.79 6.29
N ASP A 357 11.25 23.73 7.19
CA ASP A 357 10.73 23.88 8.55
C ASP A 357 9.84 25.13 8.58
N PHE A 358 8.53 24.89 8.58
CA PHE A 358 7.52 25.92 8.39
C PHE A 358 6.99 26.53 9.68
N THR A 359 7.52 26.16 10.85
CA THR A 359 7.06 26.70 12.13
C THR A 359 7.11 28.23 12.16
N HIS A 360 8.16 28.81 11.57
CA HIS A 360 8.37 30.26 11.49
C HIS A 360 8.00 30.87 10.13
N ALA A 361 7.47 30.07 9.21
CA ALA A 361 7.12 30.54 7.86
C ALA A 361 6.06 31.67 7.86
N PRO A 362 4.99 31.63 8.69
CA PRO A 362 4.03 32.72 8.78
C PRO A 362 4.69 34.03 9.26
N ASP A 363 5.52 33.96 10.30
CA ASP A 363 6.20 35.13 10.87
C ASP A 363 7.14 35.79 9.86
N VAL A 364 7.91 34.98 9.13
CA VAL A 364 8.81 35.46 8.06
C VAL A 364 8.00 36.10 6.94
N LEU A 365 6.92 35.47 6.49
CA LEU A 365 6.07 36.00 5.43
C LEU A 365 5.46 37.36 5.84
N ASP A 366 4.92 37.46 7.06
CA ASP A 366 4.33 38.69 7.59
C ASP A 366 5.34 39.85 7.71
N ILE A 367 6.59 39.57 8.10
CA ILE A 367 7.65 40.59 8.15
C ILE A 367 8.03 41.04 6.74
N VAL A 368 8.17 40.10 5.80
CA VAL A 368 8.59 40.41 4.43
C VAL A 368 7.48 41.15 3.66
N ASP A 369 6.22 40.77 3.85
CA ASP A 369 5.08 41.49 3.27
C ASP A 369 4.93 42.89 3.86
N ARG A 370 5.26 43.11 5.14
CA ARG A 370 5.37 44.46 5.72
C ARG A 370 6.48 45.27 5.05
N PHE A 371 7.67 44.70 4.86
CA PHE A 371 8.75 45.40 4.15
C PHE A 371 8.42 45.75 2.70
N LYS A 372 7.65 44.88 2.03
CA LYS A 372 7.11 45.13 0.70
C LYS A 372 6.07 46.25 0.71
N ALA A 373 5.12 46.23 1.64
CA ALA A 373 4.08 47.26 1.78
C ALA A 373 4.68 48.64 2.10
N ASP A 374 5.71 48.68 2.94
CA ASP A 374 6.44 49.90 3.33
C ASP A 374 7.41 50.40 2.24
N GLY A 375 7.54 49.69 1.12
CA GLY A 375 8.47 50.04 0.03
C GLY A 375 9.96 49.88 0.37
N ARG A 376 10.28 49.18 1.46
CA ARG A 376 11.64 48.98 1.97
C ARG A 376 12.35 47.77 1.33
N LEU A 377 11.62 46.95 0.59
CA LEU A 377 12.13 45.77 -0.11
C LEU A 377 11.76 45.83 -1.61
N ARG A 378 12.76 45.70 -2.49
CA ARG A 378 12.55 45.56 -3.93
C ARG A 378 12.50 44.08 -4.28
N LEU A 379 11.40 43.67 -4.88
CA LEU A 379 11.22 42.29 -5.34
C LEU A 379 11.87 42.12 -6.72
N ASP A 380 12.79 41.16 -6.83
CA ASP A 380 13.18 40.62 -8.13
C ASP A 380 12.25 39.45 -8.53
N ARG A 381 12.39 38.94 -9.75
CA ARG A 381 11.55 37.84 -10.25
C ARG A 381 11.69 36.55 -9.43
N ARG A 382 12.84 36.33 -8.79
CA ARG A 382 13.12 35.13 -8.01
C ARG A 382 12.40 35.21 -6.67
N LEU A 383 12.66 36.28 -5.91
CA LEU A 383 12.05 36.54 -4.61
C LEU A 383 10.52 36.64 -4.72
N GLN A 384 10.00 37.19 -5.81
CA GLN A 384 8.56 37.18 -6.06
C GLN A 384 7.99 35.76 -6.16
N ARG A 385 8.63 34.87 -6.94
CA ARG A 385 8.22 33.48 -7.06
C ARG A 385 8.36 32.74 -5.72
N ASP A 386 9.47 32.95 -5.03
CA ASP A 386 9.76 32.29 -3.75
C ASP A 386 8.76 32.76 -2.67
N LEU A 387 8.33 34.03 -2.67
CA LEU A 387 7.23 34.52 -1.83
C LEU A 387 5.86 33.94 -2.22
N GLU A 388 5.59 33.75 -3.50
CA GLU A 388 4.36 33.06 -3.95
C GLU A 388 4.35 31.59 -3.54
N ASP A 389 5.51 30.93 -3.53
CA ASP A 389 5.68 29.56 -3.02
C ASP A 389 5.50 29.51 -1.49
N LEU A 390 6.16 30.41 -0.75
CA LEU A 390 6.03 30.53 0.71
C LEU A 390 4.60 30.86 1.12
N GLY A 391 3.96 31.81 0.43
CA GLY A 391 2.56 32.16 0.66
C GLY A 391 1.59 31.02 0.36
N ARG A 392 1.85 30.19 -0.65
CA ARG A 392 1.06 28.97 -0.90
C ARG A 392 1.22 27.94 0.21
N LEU A 393 2.42 27.81 0.78
CA LEU A 393 2.71 26.89 1.88
C LEU A 393 2.08 27.37 3.20
N VAL A 394 2.23 28.64 3.55
CA VAL A 394 1.63 29.25 4.74
C VAL A 394 0.10 29.22 4.67
N ASN A 395 -0.49 29.64 3.55
CA ASN A 395 -1.93 29.55 3.37
C ASN A 395 -2.43 28.11 3.28
N GLY A 396 -1.54 27.14 3.04
CA GLY A 396 -1.82 25.72 2.90
C GLY A 396 -1.66 24.91 4.19
N SER A 397 -1.09 25.45 5.25
CA SER A 397 -0.89 24.70 6.50
C SER A 397 -2.21 24.34 7.19
N CYS A 398 -2.20 23.24 7.92
CA CYS A 398 -3.30 22.84 8.79
C CYS A 398 -2.77 22.57 10.21
N GLY A 399 -3.56 22.90 11.22
CA GLY A 399 -3.24 22.64 12.63
C GLY A 399 -3.53 21.21 13.08
N GLY A 400 -4.28 20.43 12.30
CA GLY A 400 -4.64 19.06 12.65
C GLY A 400 -5.45 18.32 11.58
N TRP A 401 -5.77 17.06 11.86
CA TRP A 401 -6.54 16.18 10.97
C TRP A 401 -7.93 16.73 10.63
N GLN A 402 -8.63 17.30 11.61
CA GLN A 402 -9.96 17.87 11.41
C GLN A 402 -9.94 19.00 10.37
N GLU A 403 -9.09 20.01 10.57
CA GLU A 403 -8.97 21.14 9.64
C GLU A 403 -8.58 20.67 8.23
N TRP A 404 -7.67 19.70 8.14
CA TRP A 404 -7.26 19.12 6.87
C TRP A 404 -8.41 18.42 6.15
N CYS A 405 -9.20 17.59 6.85
CA CYS A 405 -10.37 16.92 6.30
C CYS A 405 -11.46 17.92 5.88
N GLU A 406 -11.80 18.88 6.73
CA GLU A 406 -12.79 19.93 6.44
C GLU A 406 -12.40 20.75 5.20
N ARG A 407 -11.11 21.08 5.06
CA ARG A 407 -10.61 21.82 3.91
C ARG A 407 -10.64 20.99 2.63
N LEU A 408 -10.35 19.69 2.72
CA LEU A 408 -10.45 18.76 1.61
C LEU A 408 -11.88 18.61 1.08
N ALA A 409 -12.87 18.61 1.98
CA ALA A 409 -14.29 18.49 1.65
C ALA A 409 -14.83 19.67 0.84
N ARG A 410 -14.20 20.85 0.93
CA ARG A 410 -14.62 22.05 0.20
C ARG A 410 -14.59 21.81 -1.32
N SER A 411 -15.56 22.39 -2.03
CA SER A 411 -15.62 22.37 -3.51
C SER A 411 -14.53 23.20 -4.22
N ILE A 412 -13.50 23.65 -3.48
CA ILE A 412 -12.36 24.40 -4.01
C ILE A 412 -11.19 23.42 -4.19
N ARG A 413 -10.61 23.42 -5.39
CA ARG A 413 -9.47 22.55 -5.70
C ARG A 413 -8.26 22.90 -4.84
N TRP A 414 -7.70 21.91 -4.16
CA TRP A 414 -6.49 22.03 -3.34
C TRP A 414 -5.42 21.01 -3.77
N SER A 415 -4.56 21.39 -4.72
CA SER A 415 -3.59 20.48 -5.35
C SER A 415 -2.45 20.00 -4.45
N ASP A 416 -2.25 20.65 -3.30
CA ASP A 416 -1.13 20.40 -2.40
C ASP A 416 -1.54 19.71 -1.09
N ALA A 417 -2.82 19.34 -0.94
CA ALA A 417 -3.34 18.73 0.28
C ALA A 417 -2.54 17.50 0.73
N SER A 418 -2.16 16.64 -0.22
CA SER A 418 -1.35 15.44 0.05
C SER A 418 0.11 15.74 0.41
N LYS A 419 0.66 16.88 -0.01
CA LYS A 419 1.99 17.35 0.40
C LYS A 419 1.94 17.92 1.81
N VAL A 420 0.91 18.73 2.09
CA VAL A 420 0.67 19.32 3.41
C VAL A 420 0.51 18.23 4.47
N ALA A 421 -0.35 17.23 4.21
CA ALA A 421 -0.50 16.08 5.11
C ALA A 421 0.85 15.45 5.42
N ARG A 422 1.66 15.11 4.42
CA ARG A 422 2.98 14.47 4.63
C ARG A 422 3.98 15.32 5.38
N ALA A 423 3.95 16.63 5.20
CA ALA A 423 4.88 17.54 5.85
C ALA A 423 4.53 17.78 7.31
N GLN A 424 3.24 17.72 7.67
CA GLN A 424 2.74 18.24 8.95
C GLN A 424 2.09 17.17 9.84
N TYR A 425 1.73 15.99 9.33
CA TYR A 425 0.96 15.01 10.11
C TYR A 425 1.67 14.52 11.38
N ASP A 426 3.01 14.47 11.39
CA ASP A 426 3.78 14.09 12.59
C ASP A 426 3.66 15.13 13.73
N GLN A 427 3.26 16.36 13.41
CA GLN A 427 3.03 17.45 14.37
C GLN A 427 1.56 17.54 14.81
N TRP A 428 0.66 16.86 14.09
CA TRP A 428 -0.76 16.85 14.40
C TRP A 428 -1.05 15.85 15.53
N GLU A 429 -2.10 16.13 16.28
CA GLU A 429 -2.60 15.19 17.27
C GLU A 429 -2.97 13.84 16.61
N VAL A 430 -2.60 12.73 17.27
CA VAL A 430 -2.88 11.39 16.78
C VAL A 430 -4.41 11.22 16.69
N PRO A 431 -4.96 10.65 15.59
CA PRO A 431 -6.41 10.53 15.44
C PRO A 431 -7.15 9.87 16.61
N SER A 432 -6.50 8.97 17.36
CA SER A 432 -7.09 8.33 18.54
C SER A 432 -7.37 9.28 19.71
N ALA A 433 -6.77 10.47 19.72
CA ALA A 433 -6.98 11.49 20.75
C ALA A 433 -8.05 12.52 20.36
N LEU A 434 -8.55 12.47 19.11
CA LEU A 434 -9.70 13.27 18.69
C LEU A 434 -10.93 12.95 19.53
N SER A 435 -11.76 13.95 19.77
CA SER A 435 -13.08 13.73 20.36
C SER A 435 -13.95 12.88 19.41
N THR A 436 -14.96 12.20 19.94
CA THR A 436 -15.91 11.44 19.10
C THR A 436 -16.61 12.34 18.07
N GLU A 437 -16.89 13.60 18.42
CA GLU A 437 -17.50 14.57 17.51
C GLU A 437 -16.54 14.96 16.38
N ASP A 438 -15.28 15.27 16.69
CA ASP A 438 -14.27 15.66 15.69
C ASP A 438 -13.88 14.47 14.79
N SER A 439 -13.83 13.26 15.35
CA SER A 439 -13.60 12.01 14.61
C SER A 439 -14.69 11.79 13.57
N LYS A 440 -15.96 11.96 13.97
CA LYS A 440 -17.11 11.85 13.06
C LYS A 440 -17.13 12.95 12.01
N ALA A 441 -16.90 14.21 12.40
CA ALA A 441 -16.83 15.32 11.45
C ALA A 441 -15.72 15.12 10.41
N SER A 442 -14.55 14.63 10.85
CA SER A 442 -13.44 14.29 9.97
C SER A 442 -13.77 13.13 9.03
N ALA A 443 -14.52 12.12 9.50
CA ALA A 443 -14.98 10.99 8.72
C ALA A 443 -15.95 11.44 7.60
N ASP A 444 -16.95 12.23 7.96
CA ASP A 444 -17.93 12.78 7.01
C ASP A 444 -17.24 13.65 5.95
N ALA A 445 -16.33 14.54 6.37
CA ALA A 445 -15.55 15.39 5.47
C ALA A 445 -14.64 14.59 4.54
N LEU A 446 -14.03 13.49 5.02
CA LEU A 446 -13.21 12.60 4.19
C LEU A 446 -14.04 11.91 3.10
N LEU A 447 -15.25 11.44 3.44
CA LEU A 447 -16.16 10.79 2.50
C LEU A 447 -16.71 11.79 1.47
N GLU A 448 -17.00 13.03 1.90
CA GLU A 448 -17.37 14.12 0.97
C GLU A 448 -16.21 14.44 0.01
N ALA A 449 -14.98 14.54 0.52
CA ALA A 449 -13.80 14.77 -0.31
C ALA A 449 -13.54 13.64 -1.32
N TRP A 450 -13.82 12.39 -0.94
CA TRP A 450 -13.74 11.22 -1.83
C TRP A 450 -14.70 11.33 -3.02
N GLY A 451 -15.91 11.87 -2.82
CA GLY A 451 -16.87 12.15 -3.90
C GLY A 451 -16.65 13.50 -4.61
N GLY A 452 -15.66 14.28 -4.20
CA GLY A 452 -15.50 15.68 -4.58
C GLY A 452 -14.33 15.98 -5.53
N VAL A 453 -14.04 17.28 -5.69
CA VAL A 453 -12.99 17.79 -6.59
C VAL A 453 -11.55 17.48 -6.13
N ASN A 454 -11.38 16.98 -4.90
CA ASN A 454 -10.10 16.67 -4.27
C ASN A 454 -9.88 15.16 -4.08
N GLN A 455 -10.67 14.30 -4.75
CA GLN A 455 -10.56 12.84 -4.68
C GLN A 455 -9.12 12.34 -4.91
N ASP A 456 -8.42 12.92 -5.89
CA ASP A 456 -7.04 12.56 -6.21
C ASP A 456 -6.06 12.78 -5.03
N GLN A 457 -6.34 13.77 -4.18
CA GLN A 457 -5.55 14.04 -2.98
C GLN A 457 -5.84 13.07 -1.85
N VAL A 458 -7.07 12.58 -1.74
CA VAL A 458 -7.43 11.49 -0.82
C VAL A 458 -6.66 10.23 -1.21
N ILE A 459 -6.72 9.83 -2.49
CA ILE A 459 -5.96 8.67 -3.03
C ILE A 459 -4.47 8.84 -2.75
N ALA A 460 -3.94 10.02 -3.07
CA ALA A 460 -2.55 10.35 -2.86
C ALA A 460 -2.17 10.54 -1.39
N SER A 461 -3.04 10.33 -0.41
CA SER A 461 -2.73 10.43 1.03
C SER A 461 -3.10 9.17 1.82
N LEU A 462 -3.52 8.09 1.14
CA LEU A 462 -3.98 6.85 1.79
C LEU A 462 -2.92 6.21 2.70
N ASP A 463 -1.63 6.29 2.35
CA ASP A 463 -0.54 5.81 3.19
C ASP A 463 -0.47 6.51 4.54
N VAL A 464 -0.62 7.84 4.54
CA VAL A 464 -0.61 8.64 5.77
C VAL A 464 -1.88 8.40 6.56
N LEU A 465 -3.04 8.41 5.91
CA LEU A 465 -4.34 8.12 6.54
C LEU A 465 -4.32 6.76 7.22
N CYS A 466 -3.95 5.69 6.51
CA CYS A 466 -3.87 4.34 7.07
C CYS A 466 -2.92 4.27 8.26
N ARG A 467 -1.74 4.88 8.17
CA ARG A 467 -0.77 4.94 9.27
C ARG A 467 -1.38 5.63 10.50
N SER A 468 -2.00 6.78 10.30
CA SER A 468 -2.50 7.62 11.40
C SER A 468 -3.72 7.03 12.08
N VAL A 469 -4.63 6.37 11.34
CA VAL A 469 -5.78 5.69 11.96
C VAL A 469 -5.42 4.31 12.55
N ALA A 470 -4.33 3.68 12.10
CA ALA A 470 -3.82 2.46 12.73
C ALA A 470 -3.17 2.76 14.10
N ALA A 471 -2.57 3.94 14.26
CA ALA A 471 -1.99 4.37 15.51
C ALA A 471 -3.09 4.77 16.53
N GLY A 472 -3.44 3.87 17.43
CA GLY A 472 -4.15 4.20 18.68
C GLY A 472 -5.50 3.51 18.93
N GLY A 473 -5.94 3.57 20.19
CA GLY A 473 -7.19 2.97 20.70
C GLY A 473 -8.47 3.74 20.32
N GLY A 474 -9.62 3.26 20.83
CA GLY A 474 -10.99 3.44 20.31
C GLY A 474 -11.58 4.84 20.02
N GLY A 475 -10.84 5.95 20.14
CA GLY A 475 -11.34 7.30 19.82
C GLY A 475 -11.51 7.60 18.32
N SER A 476 -10.78 6.90 17.45
CA SER A 476 -10.77 7.13 15.99
C SER A 476 -11.69 6.20 15.19
N GLY A 477 -12.74 5.63 15.81
CA GLY A 477 -13.64 4.65 15.19
C GLY A 477 -14.22 5.11 13.85
N ASP A 478 -14.95 6.23 13.86
CA ASP A 478 -15.64 6.75 12.67
C ASP A 478 -14.66 7.08 11.52
N LEU A 479 -13.55 7.78 11.83
CA LEU A 479 -12.55 8.12 10.83
C LEU A 479 -11.86 6.87 10.26
N ARG A 480 -11.59 5.85 11.09
CA ARG A 480 -11.02 4.57 10.63
C ARG A 480 -11.99 3.82 9.71
N GLU A 481 -13.27 3.79 10.04
CA GLU A 481 -14.32 3.21 9.19
C GLU A 481 -14.44 3.95 7.85
N ALA A 482 -14.36 5.29 7.84
CA ALA A 482 -14.33 6.06 6.61
C ALA A 482 -13.12 5.72 5.74
N VAL A 483 -11.91 5.57 6.33
CA VAL A 483 -10.71 5.15 5.58
C VAL A 483 -10.88 3.73 5.02
N LEU A 484 -11.47 2.79 5.78
CA LEU A 484 -11.80 1.44 5.29
C LEU A 484 -12.76 1.48 4.10
N LEU A 485 -13.79 2.33 4.15
CA LEU A 485 -14.74 2.49 3.06
C LEU A 485 -14.07 3.07 1.80
N VAL A 486 -13.23 4.09 1.96
CA VAL A 486 -12.45 4.66 0.85
C VAL A 486 -11.53 3.60 0.22
N LEU A 487 -10.87 2.75 1.03
CA LEU A 487 -10.05 1.64 0.51
C LEU A 487 -10.88 0.60 -0.24
N ALA A 488 -12.05 0.22 0.26
CA ALA A 488 -12.94 -0.74 -0.39
C ALA A 488 -13.51 -0.24 -1.71
N GLU A 489 -13.69 1.08 -1.86
CA GLU A 489 -14.25 1.72 -3.05
C GLU A 489 -13.21 2.22 -4.06
N GLN A 490 -11.92 1.90 -3.89
CA GLN A 490 -10.93 2.21 -4.92
C GLN A 490 -11.28 1.52 -6.26
N GLU A 491 -11.12 2.25 -7.37
CA GLU A 491 -11.28 1.68 -8.71
C GLU A 491 -10.25 0.57 -8.98
N ASN A 492 -9.01 0.77 -8.51
CA ASN A 492 -7.93 -0.19 -8.60
C ASN A 492 -7.62 -0.80 -7.22
N LEU A 493 -8.23 -1.96 -6.93
CA LEU A 493 -8.01 -2.78 -5.75
C LEU A 493 -6.72 -3.61 -5.86
N SER A 494 -5.60 -2.92 -6.01
CA SER A 494 -4.26 -3.49 -6.07
C SER A 494 -3.89 -4.26 -4.79
N SER A 495 -2.85 -5.09 -4.83
CA SER A 495 -2.41 -5.82 -3.65
C SER A 495 -2.08 -4.89 -2.45
N PRO A 496 -1.38 -3.75 -2.63
CA PRO A 496 -1.17 -2.81 -1.53
C PRO A 496 -2.46 -2.24 -0.94
N VAL A 497 -3.45 -1.88 -1.75
CA VAL A 497 -4.74 -1.37 -1.25
C VAL A 497 -5.45 -2.44 -0.40
N ARG A 498 -5.52 -3.67 -0.92
CA ARG A 498 -6.15 -4.80 -0.23
C ARG A 498 -5.43 -5.14 1.09
N ASN A 499 -4.10 -5.11 1.10
CA ASN A 499 -3.32 -5.38 2.32
C ASN A 499 -3.46 -4.25 3.35
N ALA A 500 -3.54 -3.00 2.91
CA ALA A 500 -3.82 -1.86 3.80
C ALA A 500 -5.21 -1.99 4.43
N TYR A 501 -6.20 -2.48 3.67
CA TYR A 501 -7.53 -2.76 4.17
C TYR A 501 -7.50 -3.82 5.30
N LEU A 502 -6.83 -4.96 5.10
CA LEU A 502 -6.73 -5.99 6.13
C LEU A 502 -6.00 -5.50 7.39
N LEU A 503 -4.97 -4.67 7.22
CA LEU A 503 -4.28 -4.07 8.35
C LEU A 503 -5.25 -3.23 9.19
N LEU A 504 -6.06 -2.38 8.57
CA LEU A 504 -7.05 -1.59 9.31
C LEU A 504 -8.18 -2.44 9.89
N LEU A 505 -8.64 -3.46 9.16
CA LEU A 505 -9.64 -4.43 9.64
C LEU A 505 -9.19 -5.11 10.93
N GLU A 506 -7.95 -5.61 10.96
CA GLU A 506 -7.35 -6.25 12.14
C GLU A 506 -7.45 -5.31 13.36
N HIS A 507 -7.01 -4.05 13.22
CA HIS A 507 -7.09 -3.07 14.31
C HIS A 507 -8.54 -2.76 14.74
N VAL A 508 -9.48 -2.71 13.79
CA VAL A 508 -10.90 -2.55 14.13
C VAL A 508 -11.39 -3.73 14.96
N LEU A 509 -11.14 -4.97 14.55
CA LEU A 509 -11.68 -6.14 15.23
C LEU A 509 -10.97 -6.39 16.58
N GLU A 510 -9.67 -6.18 16.67
CA GLU A 510 -8.90 -6.24 17.92
C GLU A 510 -9.40 -5.25 18.98
N SER A 511 -9.95 -4.11 18.56
CA SER A 511 -10.52 -3.14 19.51
C SER A 511 -11.80 -3.62 20.20
N GLY A 512 -12.36 -4.75 19.78
CA GLY A 512 -13.59 -5.32 20.33
C GLY A 512 -14.82 -4.47 20.01
N PRO A 513 -15.16 -4.26 18.73
CA PRO A 513 -16.26 -3.40 18.34
C PRO A 513 -17.60 -3.97 18.81
N GLY A 514 -18.61 -3.10 18.96
CA GLY A 514 -19.97 -3.52 19.23
C GLY A 514 -20.55 -4.39 18.09
N GLU A 515 -21.58 -5.17 18.38
CA GLU A 515 -22.16 -6.15 17.44
C GLU A 515 -22.56 -5.54 16.08
N SER A 516 -23.15 -4.34 16.07
CA SER A 516 -23.56 -3.66 14.84
C SER A 516 -22.36 -3.29 13.96
N THR A 517 -21.34 -2.67 14.56
CA THR A 517 -20.12 -2.26 13.86
C THR A 517 -19.35 -3.49 13.35
N TYR A 518 -19.24 -4.52 14.19
CA TYR A 518 -18.64 -5.80 13.80
C TYR A 518 -19.33 -6.38 12.56
N ARG A 519 -20.66 -6.48 12.59
CA ARG A 519 -21.47 -6.98 11.46
C ARG A 519 -21.21 -6.16 10.19
N SER A 520 -21.32 -4.84 10.27
CA SER A 520 -21.15 -3.95 9.12
C SER A 520 -19.77 -4.05 8.48
N VAL A 521 -18.70 -4.06 9.29
CA VAL A 521 -17.32 -4.12 8.78
C VAL A 521 -17.01 -5.49 8.17
N VAL A 522 -17.46 -6.58 8.80
CA VAL A 522 -17.22 -7.94 8.29
C VAL A 522 -18.03 -8.19 7.00
N GLU A 523 -19.26 -7.70 6.90
CA GLU A 523 -20.07 -7.75 5.67
C GLU A 523 -19.46 -6.91 4.54
N LEU A 524 -18.97 -5.70 4.83
CA LEU A 524 -18.22 -4.87 3.88
C LEU A 524 -17.00 -5.62 3.35
N THR A 525 -16.27 -6.30 4.25
CA THR A 525 -15.10 -7.09 3.88
C THR A 525 -15.46 -8.28 3.00
N ALA A 526 -16.58 -8.95 3.29
CA ALA A 526 -17.11 -10.01 2.43
C ALA A 526 -17.43 -9.47 1.03
N ASN A 527 -18.09 -8.31 0.93
CA ASN A 527 -18.35 -7.65 -0.37
C ASN A 527 -17.06 -7.37 -1.14
N LEU A 528 -16.03 -6.90 -0.45
CA LEU A 528 -14.71 -6.69 -1.05
C LEU A 528 -14.12 -8.00 -1.57
N TRP A 529 -14.16 -9.08 -0.78
CA TRP A 529 -13.75 -10.42 -1.23
C TRP A 529 -14.48 -10.83 -2.52
N ARG A 530 -15.82 -10.70 -2.55
CA ARG A 530 -16.63 -11.03 -3.72
C ARG A 530 -16.21 -10.28 -4.99
N ARG A 531 -15.77 -9.03 -4.85
CA ARG A 531 -15.26 -8.19 -5.97
C ARG A 531 -13.87 -8.60 -6.45
N VAL A 532 -13.00 -9.08 -5.55
CA VAL A 532 -11.58 -9.36 -5.87
C VAL A 532 -11.24 -10.84 -5.99
N ALA A 533 -12.20 -11.75 -5.72
CA ALA A 533 -12.00 -13.18 -5.70
C ALA A 533 -11.43 -13.69 -7.04
N ALA A 534 -10.18 -14.16 -6.97
CA ALA A 534 -9.42 -14.68 -8.10
C ALA A 534 -8.23 -15.49 -7.56
N PRO A 535 -7.62 -16.36 -8.37
CA PRO A 535 -6.43 -17.12 -7.96
C PRO A 535 -5.30 -16.25 -7.40
N ALA A 536 -5.11 -15.04 -7.96
CA ALA A 536 -4.07 -14.10 -7.52
C ALA A 536 -4.39 -13.37 -6.21
N SER A 537 -5.58 -13.52 -5.65
CA SER A 537 -6.03 -12.88 -4.40
C SER A 537 -6.31 -13.87 -3.28
N VAL A 538 -6.07 -15.16 -3.48
CA VAL A 538 -6.38 -16.19 -2.49
C VAL A 538 -5.61 -16.01 -1.18
N ASP A 539 -4.35 -15.62 -1.24
CA ASP A 539 -3.57 -15.31 -0.03
C ASP A 539 -4.21 -14.20 0.81
N TRP A 540 -4.87 -13.25 0.15
CA TRP A 540 -5.63 -12.22 0.84
C TRP A 540 -6.90 -12.79 1.49
N GLY A 541 -7.59 -13.72 0.82
CA GLY A 541 -8.75 -14.43 1.38
C GLY A 541 -8.39 -15.33 2.57
N ILE A 542 -7.24 -16.00 2.53
CA ILE A 542 -6.69 -16.78 3.65
C ILE A 542 -6.43 -15.84 4.84
N ALA A 543 -5.71 -14.74 4.62
CA ALA A 543 -5.43 -13.76 5.67
C ALA A 543 -6.69 -13.14 6.27
N LEU A 544 -7.72 -12.89 5.45
CA LEU A 544 -9.04 -12.44 5.93
C LEU A 544 -9.64 -13.44 6.93
N VAL A 545 -9.72 -14.71 6.57
CA VAL A 545 -10.31 -15.75 7.45
C VAL A 545 -9.53 -15.83 8.76
N GLU A 546 -8.19 -15.78 8.69
CA GLU A 546 -7.36 -15.76 9.90
C GLU A 546 -7.63 -14.56 10.80
N ILE A 547 -7.75 -13.37 10.25
CA ILE A 547 -8.01 -12.15 11.01
C ILE A 547 -9.35 -12.29 11.76
N VAL A 548 -10.41 -12.71 11.07
CA VAL A 548 -11.74 -12.83 11.70
C VAL A 548 -11.80 -13.98 12.72
N LEU A 549 -11.03 -15.06 12.53
CA LEU A 549 -10.99 -16.17 13.49
C LEU A 549 -10.21 -15.84 14.76
N ASN A 550 -9.15 -15.04 14.66
CA ASN A 550 -8.32 -14.68 15.81
C ASN A 550 -8.85 -13.48 16.59
N ALA A 551 -9.76 -12.69 16.00
CA ALA A 551 -10.34 -11.52 16.65
C ALA A 551 -11.54 -11.85 17.55
N PRO A 552 -11.88 -10.96 18.52
CA PRO A 552 -13.14 -11.04 19.27
C PRO A 552 -14.35 -11.17 18.33
N THR A 553 -15.29 -12.05 18.66
CA THR A 553 -16.48 -12.35 17.84
C THR A 553 -17.75 -12.03 18.62
N PRO A 554 -18.32 -10.83 18.45
CA PRO A 554 -19.67 -10.49 18.91
C PRO A 554 -20.77 -11.26 18.18
N ASP A 555 -20.56 -11.56 16.89
CA ASP A 555 -21.50 -12.33 16.05
C ASP A 555 -20.79 -13.49 15.36
N ALA A 556 -21.05 -14.71 15.82
CA ALA A 556 -20.46 -15.92 15.28
C ALA A 556 -21.03 -16.34 13.92
N ASP A 557 -22.28 -16.00 13.63
CA ASP A 557 -22.96 -16.38 12.38
C ASP A 557 -22.38 -15.59 11.21
N VAL A 558 -22.11 -14.29 11.41
CA VAL A 558 -21.48 -13.43 10.39
C VAL A 558 -20.05 -13.90 10.10
N ARG A 559 -19.27 -14.26 11.12
CA ARG A 559 -17.93 -14.84 10.94
C ARG A 559 -17.98 -16.13 10.11
N LEU A 560 -18.92 -17.02 10.44
CA LEU A 560 -19.09 -18.27 9.73
C LEU A 560 -19.50 -18.03 8.27
N ALA A 561 -20.40 -17.08 8.02
CA ALA A 561 -20.86 -16.73 6.68
C ALA A 561 -19.72 -16.19 5.80
N VAL A 562 -18.87 -15.31 6.34
CA VAL A 562 -17.70 -14.79 5.59
C VAL A 562 -16.69 -15.90 5.30
N THR A 563 -16.42 -16.75 6.29
CA THR A 563 -15.51 -17.89 6.09
C THR A 563 -16.03 -18.84 5.01
N ALA A 564 -17.34 -19.14 5.05
CA ALA A 564 -18.00 -19.96 4.03
C ALA A 564 -17.95 -19.32 2.63
N ASP A 565 -18.14 -18.00 2.51
CA ASP A 565 -18.04 -17.29 1.21
C ASP A 565 -16.61 -17.33 0.64
N VAL A 566 -15.59 -17.23 1.50
CA VAL A 566 -14.18 -17.43 1.09
C VAL A 566 -13.96 -18.84 0.55
N LEU A 567 -14.29 -19.87 1.34
CA LEU A 567 -14.09 -21.26 0.95
C LEU A 567 -14.87 -21.63 -0.32
N THR A 568 -16.12 -21.17 -0.44
CA THR A 568 -16.98 -21.46 -1.59
C THR A 568 -16.41 -20.88 -2.87
N ARG A 569 -16.01 -19.60 -2.87
CA ARG A 569 -15.45 -18.95 -4.07
C ARG A 569 -14.11 -19.53 -4.48
N VAL A 570 -13.31 -19.94 -3.51
CA VAL A 570 -12.04 -20.61 -3.80
C VAL A 570 -12.28 -21.94 -4.54
N HIS A 571 -13.36 -22.63 -4.24
CA HIS A 571 -13.71 -23.88 -4.92
C HIS A 571 -13.79 -23.73 -6.45
N ASP A 572 -14.28 -22.59 -6.94
CA ASP A 572 -14.44 -22.28 -8.38
C ASP A 572 -13.10 -22.30 -9.15
N PHE A 573 -11.99 -22.03 -8.46
CA PHE A 573 -10.67 -21.98 -9.07
C PHE A 573 -9.61 -22.81 -8.32
N GLN A 574 -10.04 -23.77 -7.51
CA GLN A 574 -9.17 -24.63 -6.68
C GLN A 574 -8.03 -25.30 -7.48
N GLN A 575 -8.28 -25.60 -8.76
CA GLN A 575 -7.33 -26.24 -9.68
C GLN A 575 -6.10 -25.37 -10.01
N ARG A 576 -6.16 -24.07 -9.69
CA ARG A 576 -5.09 -23.09 -9.93
C ARG A 576 -4.30 -22.76 -8.66
N LEU A 577 -4.65 -23.38 -7.53
CA LEU A 577 -4.03 -23.09 -6.24
C LEU A 577 -2.79 -23.92 -5.99
N SER A 578 -1.90 -23.36 -5.18
CA SER A 578 -0.77 -24.11 -4.64
C SER A 578 -1.22 -25.13 -3.59
N ILE A 579 -0.41 -26.16 -3.38
CA ILE A 579 -0.63 -27.15 -2.32
C ILE A 579 -0.67 -26.47 -0.94
N ARG A 580 0.15 -25.42 -0.73
CA ARG A 580 0.09 -24.61 0.50
C ARG A 580 -1.29 -23.99 0.68
N GLN A 581 -1.79 -23.27 -0.31
CA GLN A 581 -3.09 -22.58 -0.21
C GLN A 581 -4.21 -23.57 0.10
N LEU A 582 -4.24 -24.72 -0.57
CA LEU A 582 -5.22 -25.77 -0.30
C LEU A 582 -5.13 -26.28 1.13
N SER A 583 -3.92 -26.60 1.60
CA SER A 583 -3.67 -27.06 2.98
C SER A 583 -4.12 -26.02 4.03
N GLU A 584 -3.82 -24.73 3.81
CA GLU A 584 -4.22 -23.66 4.72
C GLU A 584 -5.74 -23.48 4.75
N LEU A 585 -6.40 -23.49 3.58
CA LEU A 585 -7.86 -23.41 3.50
C LEU A 585 -8.54 -24.62 4.14
N THR A 586 -7.96 -25.82 4.02
CA THR A 586 -8.46 -27.01 4.70
C THR A 586 -8.40 -26.84 6.21
N ALA A 587 -7.22 -26.46 6.74
CA ALA A 587 -7.05 -26.25 8.18
C ALA A 587 -8.00 -25.17 8.72
N LEU A 588 -8.16 -24.05 8.00
CA LEU A 588 -9.06 -22.97 8.42
C LEU A 588 -10.54 -23.39 8.36
N GLY A 589 -10.93 -24.19 7.35
CA GLY A 589 -12.27 -24.77 7.28
C GLY A 589 -12.57 -25.71 8.45
N GLU A 590 -11.62 -26.60 8.79
CA GLU A 590 -11.74 -27.52 9.93
C GLU A 590 -11.85 -26.78 11.27
N GLU A 591 -11.06 -25.72 11.48
CA GLU A 591 -11.15 -24.87 12.67
C GLU A 591 -12.54 -24.21 12.83
N CYS A 592 -13.25 -23.99 11.71
CA CYS A 592 -14.62 -23.46 11.70
C CYS A 592 -15.71 -24.55 11.73
N GLY A 593 -15.35 -25.83 11.71
CA GLY A 593 -16.29 -26.92 11.55
C GLY A 593 -16.95 -26.98 10.16
N ILE A 594 -16.34 -26.35 9.15
CA ILE A 594 -16.78 -26.40 7.75
C ILE A 594 -15.99 -27.52 7.05
N PRO A 595 -16.62 -28.63 6.64
CA PRO A 595 -15.94 -29.68 5.90
C PRO A 595 -15.43 -29.13 4.56
N THR A 596 -14.12 -29.18 4.36
CA THR A 596 -13.49 -28.76 3.11
C THR A 596 -13.03 -30.00 2.36
N HIS A 597 -13.58 -30.20 1.17
CA HIS A 597 -13.15 -31.26 0.25
C HIS A 597 -12.57 -30.62 -0.99
N PHE A 598 -11.31 -30.21 -0.90
CA PHE A 598 -10.56 -29.80 -2.09
C PHE A 598 -10.03 -31.03 -2.80
N VAL A 599 -10.17 -31.07 -4.13
CA VAL A 599 -9.65 -32.18 -4.92
C VAL A 599 -8.13 -32.00 -5.03
N GLU A 600 -7.38 -32.80 -4.28
CA GLU A 600 -5.93 -32.87 -4.45
C GLU A 600 -5.63 -33.32 -5.88
N ARG A 601 -4.89 -32.47 -6.61
CA ARG A 601 -4.32 -32.86 -7.89
C ARG A 601 -3.29 -33.95 -7.60
N ALA A 602 -3.33 -35.05 -8.34
CA ALA A 602 -2.23 -36.01 -8.36
C ALA A 602 -0.99 -35.30 -8.92
N SER A 603 -0.25 -34.61 -8.06
CA SER A 603 1.12 -34.20 -8.35
C SER A 603 1.95 -35.46 -8.37
N ASP A 604 2.89 -35.59 -9.31
CA ASP A 604 4.00 -36.52 -9.11
C ASP A 604 4.65 -36.15 -7.76
N GLU A 605 4.41 -36.97 -6.73
CA GLU A 605 4.82 -36.71 -5.35
C GLU A 605 6.32 -36.38 -5.23
N THR A 606 7.11 -36.77 -6.23
CA THR A 606 8.54 -36.51 -6.39
C THR A 606 8.94 -35.05 -6.66
N GLU A 607 8.04 -34.14 -7.06
CA GLU A 607 8.41 -32.76 -7.48
C GLU A 607 7.89 -31.63 -6.57
N SER A 608 7.33 -31.90 -5.39
CA SER A 608 6.88 -30.82 -4.49
C SER A 608 8.06 -29.96 -4.00
N PRO A 609 8.07 -28.63 -4.21
CA PRO A 609 9.15 -27.75 -3.77
C PRO A 609 9.33 -27.74 -2.24
N TRP A 610 8.29 -28.11 -1.49
CA TRP A 610 8.30 -28.21 -0.02
C TRP A 610 9.24 -29.29 0.52
N ARG A 611 9.48 -30.38 -0.23
CA ARG A 611 10.43 -31.44 0.19
C ARG A 611 11.87 -30.95 0.34
N ARG A 612 12.22 -29.79 -0.20
CA ARG A 612 13.55 -29.17 0.01
C ARG A 612 13.77 -28.74 1.47
N LEU A 613 12.69 -28.57 2.23
CA LEU A 613 12.75 -28.31 3.67
C LEU A 613 12.95 -29.58 4.50
N ASP A 614 12.85 -30.78 3.89
CA ASP A 614 12.99 -32.03 4.63
C ASP A 614 14.37 -32.15 5.27
N GLY A 615 14.40 -32.39 6.58
CA GLY A 615 15.64 -32.45 7.35
C GLY A 615 16.38 -31.11 7.54
N LYS A 616 15.79 -29.98 7.14
CA LYS A 616 16.34 -28.63 7.33
C LYS A 616 15.91 -28.01 8.66
N THR A 617 16.75 -27.13 9.21
CA THR A 617 16.41 -26.34 10.39
C THR A 617 15.92 -24.96 9.96
N ILE A 618 14.71 -24.60 10.39
CA ILE A 618 14.05 -23.33 10.08
C ILE A 618 14.09 -22.45 11.34
N GLY A 619 14.75 -21.30 11.26
CA GLY A 619 14.76 -20.30 12.31
C GLY A 619 13.62 -19.28 12.12
N VAL A 620 12.95 -18.91 13.21
CA VAL A 620 11.92 -17.87 13.22
C VAL A 620 12.29 -16.81 14.25
N TYR A 621 12.60 -15.60 13.79
CA TYR A 621 12.64 -14.42 14.64
C TYR A 621 11.30 -13.69 14.57
N SER A 622 10.52 -13.71 15.65
CA SER A 622 9.24 -12.99 15.74
C SER A 622 8.89 -12.72 17.21
N LEU A 623 8.18 -11.62 17.46
CA LEU A 623 7.57 -11.34 18.76
C LEU A 623 6.18 -12.00 18.91
N LEU A 624 5.67 -12.65 17.86
CA LEU A 624 4.41 -13.37 17.91
C LEU A 624 4.56 -14.61 18.80
N THR A 625 3.82 -14.62 19.91
CA THR A 625 3.84 -15.73 20.86
C THR A 625 3.31 -16.99 20.18
N GLY A 626 4.05 -18.09 20.24
CA GLY A 626 3.64 -19.37 19.65
C GLY A 626 3.81 -19.48 18.13
N ALA A 627 4.39 -18.48 17.47
CA ALA A 627 4.65 -18.47 16.02
C ALA A 627 5.31 -19.75 15.49
N ALA A 628 6.37 -20.22 16.16
CA ALA A 628 7.08 -21.44 15.76
C ALA A 628 6.22 -22.69 15.86
N HIS A 629 5.39 -22.80 16.91
CA HIS A 629 4.52 -23.96 17.09
C HIS A 629 3.40 -23.99 16.04
N SER A 630 2.78 -22.85 15.77
CA SER A 630 1.76 -22.74 14.72
C SER A 630 2.34 -22.98 13.32
N LEU A 631 3.57 -22.52 13.07
CA LEU A 631 4.30 -22.81 11.83
C LEU A 631 4.60 -24.31 11.69
N ASP A 632 5.03 -24.97 12.75
CA ASP A 632 5.30 -26.42 12.79
C ASP A 632 4.05 -27.24 12.45
N ARG A 633 2.92 -26.90 13.09
CA ARG A 633 1.62 -27.53 12.85
C ARG A 633 1.22 -27.47 11.38
N ARG A 634 1.40 -26.31 10.73
CA ARG A 634 1.03 -26.12 9.32
C ARG A 634 2.04 -26.72 8.35
N LEU A 635 3.34 -26.58 8.62
CA LEU A 635 4.40 -27.16 7.78
C LEU A 635 4.38 -28.69 7.78
N SER A 636 3.93 -29.32 8.87
CA SER A 636 3.82 -30.77 8.97
C SER A 636 2.88 -31.39 7.93
N ALA A 637 1.93 -30.62 7.38
CA ALA A 637 1.07 -31.06 6.29
C ALA A 637 1.77 -30.99 4.91
N LEU A 638 2.89 -30.27 4.80
CA LEU A 638 3.58 -29.97 3.53
C LEU A 638 4.95 -30.66 3.41
N CYS A 639 5.66 -30.84 4.52
CA CYS A 639 7.04 -31.35 4.57
C CYS A 639 7.41 -31.85 5.98
N THR A 640 8.64 -32.38 6.15
CA THR A 640 9.16 -32.86 7.43
C THR A 640 10.49 -32.16 7.78
N PRO A 641 10.45 -30.92 8.30
CA PRO A 641 11.66 -30.21 8.71
C PRO A 641 12.34 -30.91 9.90
N ARG A 642 13.65 -30.71 10.07
CA ARG A 642 14.42 -31.27 11.20
C ARG A 642 14.04 -30.61 12.53
N SER A 643 13.94 -29.28 12.52
CA SER A 643 13.55 -28.48 13.69
C SER A 643 13.09 -27.09 13.27
N ILE A 644 12.17 -26.52 14.05
CA ILE A 644 11.79 -25.12 13.96
C ILE A 644 12.20 -24.44 15.26
N GLU A 645 13.09 -23.46 15.15
CA GLU A 645 13.71 -22.79 16.31
C GLU A 645 13.29 -21.32 16.34
N ALA A 646 12.69 -20.87 17.45
CA ALA A 646 12.22 -19.49 17.61
C ALA A 646 13.16 -18.65 18.49
N ASN A 647 13.21 -17.35 18.21
CA ASN A 647 13.77 -16.35 19.13
C ASN A 647 12.94 -15.05 19.06
N SER A 648 12.75 -14.41 20.21
CA SER A 648 11.96 -13.18 20.36
C SER A 648 12.72 -12.09 21.13
N ASP A 649 14.05 -12.13 21.14
CA ASP A 649 14.88 -11.17 21.86
C ASP A 649 14.76 -9.77 21.22
N THR A 650 14.60 -8.74 22.05
CA THR A 650 14.48 -7.32 21.62
C THR A 650 15.83 -6.64 21.44
N VAL A 651 16.93 -7.37 21.59
CA VAL A 651 18.31 -6.88 21.39
C VAL A 651 19.16 -7.97 20.74
N ALA A 652 20.31 -7.59 20.18
CA ALA A 652 21.25 -8.51 19.53
C ALA A 652 21.98 -9.44 20.52
N THR A 653 21.28 -10.40 21.14
CA THR A 653 21.87 -11.37 22.06
C THR A 653 22.81 -12.36 21.35
N PRO A 654 23.76 -12.99 22.08
CA PRO A 654 24.55 -14.09 21.53
C PRO A 654 23.69 -15.26 21.02
N GLY A 655 22.56 -15.52 21.67
CA GLY A 655 21.60 -16.55 21.27
C GLY A 655 20.96 -16.26 19.91
N LEU A 656 20.49 -15.02 19.72
CA LEU A 656 19.90 -14.57 18.45
C LEU A 656 20.93 -14.61 17.30
N ARG A 657 22.16 -14.14 17.55
CA ARG A 657 23.25 -14.19 16.55
C ARG A 657 23.60 -15.63 16.18
N SER A 658 23.63 -16.53 17.17
CA SER A 658 23.89 -17.96 16.95
C SER A 658 22.76 -18.62 16.15
N LEU A 659 21.50 -18.30 16.44
CA LEU A 659 20.36 -18.78 15.66
C LEU A 659 20.48 -18.31 14.21
N ALA A 660 20.65 -17.01 13.98
CA ALA A 660 20.73 -16.44 12.65
C ALA A 660 21.85 -17.05 11.80
N ALA A 661 23.00 -17.38 12.41
CA ALA A 661 24.14 -17.96 11.73
C ALA A 661 23.99 -19.46 11.39
N ARG A 662 23.27 -20.23 12.20
CA ARG A 662 23.26 -21.72 12.10
C ARG A 662 22.14 -22.31 11.26
N VAL A 663 20.99 -21.63 11.17
CA VAL A 663 19.79 -22.20 10.53
C VAL A 663 19.90 -22.20 9.01
N ASP A 664 19.26 -23.17 8.34
CA ASP A 664 19.24 -23.24 6.88
C ASP A 664 18.42 -22.08 6.30
N TYR A 665 17.19 -21.92 6.81
CA TYR A 665 16.28 -20.83 6.45
C TYR A 665 16.00 -19.98 7.68
N LEU A 666 16.09 -18.65 7.56
CA LEU A 666 15.80 -17.72 8.64
C LEU A 666 14.66 -16.79 8.23
N ILE A 667 13.53 -16.90 8.92
CA ILE A 667 12.40 -15.99 8.82
C ILE A 667 12.59 -14.88 9.84
N VAL A 668 12.51 -13.64 9.38
CA VAL A 668 12.65 -12.45 10.22
C VAL A 668 11.37 -11.65 10.09
N ASP A 669 10.51 -11.74 11.12
CA ASP A 669 9.28 -10.96 11.21
C ASP A 669 9.62 -9.50 11.55
N THR A 670 9.76 -8.69 10.51
CA THR A 670 10.09 -7.26 10.63
C THR A 670 8.92 -6.40 11.10
N TRP A 671 7.69 -6.92 11.22
CA TRP A 671 6.56 -6.12 11.67
C TRP A 671 6.65 -5.79 13.17
N HIS A 672 7.24 -6.69 13.95
CA HIS A 672 7.37 -6.56 15.39
C HIS A 672 8.83 -6.40 15.83
N ALA A 673 9.78 -6.41 14.90
CA ALA A 673 11.19 -6.42 15.21
C ALA A 673 11.71 -5.10 15.80
N SER A 674 12.52 -5.20 16.85
CA SER A 674 13.34 -4.09 17.36
C SER A 674 14.57 -3.83 16.49
N HIS A 675 14.99 -2.55 16.37
CA HIS A 675 16.17 -2.16 15.59
C HIS A 675 17.48 -2.78 16.10
N SER A 676 17.62 -2.96 17.41
CA SER A 676 18.82 -3.56 18.00
C SER A 676 18.96 -5.04 17.58
N ALA A 677 17.87 -5.80 17.59
CA ALA A 677 17.88 -7.20 17.20
C ALA A 677 18.15 -7.41 15.70
N THR A 678 17.49 -6.65 14.82
CA THR A 678 17.65 -6.78 13.36
C THR A 678 19.04 -6.41 12.89
N ASN A 679 19.64 -5.35 13.44
CA ASN A 679 21.04 -5.02 13.18
C ASN A 679 21.99 -6.15 13.62
N GLY A 680 21.66 -6.84 14.72
CA GLY A 680 22.39 -8.01 15.19
C GLY A 680 22.34 -9.19 14.22
N ILE A 681 21.18 -9.44 13.62
CA ILE A 681 20.96 -10.47 12.59
C ILE A 681 21.69 -10.09 11.30
N ASP A 682 21.50 -8.86 10.81
CA ASP A 682 22.09 -8.34 9.57
C ASP A 682 23.63 -8.39 9.59
N ALA A 683 24.24 -8.27 10.77
CA ALA A 683 25.68 -8.38 10.95
C ALA A 683 26.24 -9.82 10.77
N VAL A 684 25.43 -10.86 11.01
CA VAL A 684 25.87 -12.27 10.93
C VAL A 684 25.29 -13.00 9.72
N ARG A 685 24.16 -12.53 9.19
CA ARG A 685 23.50 -13.07 8.01
C ARG A 685 23.09 -11.93 7.08
N PRO A 686 23.68 -11.84 5.88
CA PRO A 686 23.27 -10.89 4.86
C PRO A 686 21.76 -10.95 4.56
N ARG A 687 21.12 -9.79 4.31
CA ARG A 687 19.68 -9.68 4.11
C ARG A 687 19.14 -10.49 2.93
N ASP A 688 19.94 -10.69 1.88
CA ASP A 688 19.58 -11.52 0.72
C ASP A 688 19.43 -13.01 1.08
N ARG A 689 19.96 -13.43 2.24
CA ARG A 689 19.82 -14.79 2.78
C ARG A 689 18.77 -14.89 3.89
N GLN A 690 18.05 -13.80 4.18
CA GLN A 690 16.96 -13.76 5.15
C GLN A 690 15.60 -13.76 4.44
N LEU A 691 14.58 -14.31 5.09
CA LEU A 691 13.22 -14.35 4.58
C LEU A 691 12.37 -13.31 5.32
N PHE A 692 11.85 -12.34 4.58
CA PHE A 692 11.00 -11.28 5.11
C PHE A 692 9.55 -11.52 4.67
N PRO A 693 8.63 -11.84 5.60
CA PRO A 693 7.22 -12.00 5.30
C PRO A 693 6.59 -10.69 4.82
N THR A 694 5.76 -10.75 3.77
CA THR A 694 5.03 -9.61 3.20
C THR A 694 3.72 -9.28 3.92
N GLY A 695 3.38 -10.06 4.96
CA GLY A 695 2.19 -9.89 5.79
C GLY A 695 2.46 -10.33 7.23
N ARG A 696 1.41 -10.33 8.05
CA ARG A 696 1.48 -10.73 9.47
C ARG A 696 1.05 -12.20 9.63
N GLY A 697 1.49 -12.81 10.72
CA GLY A 697 1.09 -14.17 11.10
C GLY A 697 1.79 -15.28 10.32
N VAL A 698 1.34 -16.51 10.57
CA VAL A 698 2.00 -17.74 10.12
C VAL A 698 1.80 -18.00 8.63
N SER A 699 0.67 -17.61 8.05
CA SER A 699 0.46 -17.70 6.59
C SER A 699 1.50 -16.90 5.82
N ALA A 700 1.87 -15.72 6.31
CA ALA A 700 2.90 -14.90 5.69
C ALA A 700 4.29 -15.56 5.77
N PHE A 701 4.55 -16.35 6.81
CA PHE A 701 5.79 -17.13 6.95
C PHE A 701 5.84 -18.26 5.90
N LEU A 702 4.73 -18.97 5.72
CA LEU A 702 4.60 -20.01 4.70
C LEU A 702 4.71 -19.43 3.29
N GLN A 703 4.07 -18.29 3.02
CA GLN A 703 4.17 -17.59 1.74
C GLN A 703 5.62 -17.17 1.43
N ALA A 704 6.36 -16.69 2.44
CA ALA A 704 7.76 -16.32 2.30
C ALA A 704 8.65 -17.54 1.99
N LEU A 705 8.40 -18.69 2.64
CA LEU A 705 9.08 -19.94 2.35
C LEU A 705 8.77 -20.43 0.93
N GLU A 706 7.50 -20.50 0.56
CA GLU A 706 7.05 -20.95 -0.77
C GLU A 706 7.76 -20.17 -1.89
N HIS A 707 7.86 -18.85 -1.74
CA HIS A 707 8.52 -18.00 -2.71
C HIS A 707 10.01 -18.34 -2.90
N VAL A 708 10.73 -18.65 -1.82
CA VAL A 708 12.14 -19.04 -1.92
C VAL A 708 12.29 -20.41 -2.52
N LEU A 709 11.46 -21.36 -2.13
CA LEU A 709 11.51 -22.72 -2.65
C LEU A 709 11.22 -22.80 -4.15
N THR A 710 10.31 -21.96 -4.64
CA THR A 710 9.96 -21.85 -6.06
C THR A 710 11.02 -21.11 -6.88
N SER A 711 11.66 -20.08 -6.33
CA SER A 711 12.73 -19.34 -7.01
C SER A 711 14.08 -20.08 -7.06
N GLU A 712 14.40 -20.90 -6.06
CA GLU A 712 15.59 -21.75 -6.05
C GLU A 712 15.49 -22.92 -7.06
N GLY A 713 14.31 -23.20 -7.62
CA GLY A 713 14.11 -24.26 -8.62
C GLY A 713 14.41 -23.84 -10.06
N THR A 714 14.59 -22.54 -10.31
CA THR A 714 14.79 -21.97 -11.66
C THR A 714 16.25 -21.59 -11.94
N ARG A 715 17.21 -22.06 -11.12
CA ARG A 715 18.65 -21.81 -11.27
C ARG A 715 19.42 -23.05 -11.66
#